data_AF-A0A1H7IC45-F1
#
_entry.id   AF-A0A1H7IC45-F1
#
_cell.length_a   1.000
_cell.length_b   1.000
_cell.length_c   1.000
_cell.angle_alpha   90.00
_cell.angle_beta   90.00
_cell.angle_gamma   90.00
#
_symmetry.space_group_name_H-M   'P 1'
#
loop_
_entity.id
_entity.type
_entity.pdbx_description
1 polymer ?
#
loop_
_entity_poly.entity_id
_entity_poly.type
_entity_poly.pdbx_seq_one_letter_code
_entity_poly.pdbx_strand_id
1 'polypeptide(L)'
;MEGDFSRGHRPDGKRGRRYRRVLVDQGAPLLDSDVAALVEAGEELVREAVTHGSCPAGSPDLGFLVTPGELLAMFGPVHGAGTVAAAPAVAVRDFSRRLLGVLPGLRVTGVGGSVTVPLRRTLAAGTPVRAWLRADGGATATIDGTPVAVPPGADYTAVDVPASGNSLVFEPDPAGPYWVGMVETRAPAESGARCHWAAGEYQIGGVIARTAGAEWPGLSDPAGSDMVAASPADPGTRYLAYLELSERHITGIEDPGIVEQALGGAETASRSSVLAQVKLARVTGTPDAAVLAAAVAAPVLPGGTVRLGVAAAAGATDPCDPPVPGGYTGPNNRLYRLAVHSVSASDDGPTVFKWSRDNGSELHPVAFPDHPAPTDPVDSLVVDAGLALRDGDLVELRSEASDLGDARPGSVDPAGFRRPVRSEGLLLRLSGGEQVDGAHRVFTFRDPFTEAPVATIDPAPFGEVGLKIRRWSGLVVRTGAGRKTLDLERGIRAEIDGDFEPGSWWQYEARPAADNANGPAVLTPHGPERLFAPLALLETAPAGEPMRLVAWLDTRYRRLCDDEADAIAYDGDRAGTAADSVQEALDELFLRVSEGCGELTVHEGVEIQDVVDEIPPGGSARICLHAGVRDLRTPVRVAGKGDLEVVGLGGATLLRTTGRQVFEFTGCGSVVLRDVAIEVGGVAGDVLSFTDCATVEVDRLRIQAMTGVEEGSAVIRSRATQPGLSREVTVTGTRMVLDHGDTGILLIDPVRTTVRGNVIAVREASFDLRTAVAERSVAAAVGNVLIDRLDFHEDRAFDFVGGSVVSIPVPGLEGTTTRHAFVFSPSSWGRSVFSITTDVRLSDADWQLLVDANPPPEGQQTTAARMRAFVRRFRSDLARAVLGVQPETDVTVPGDVRPAFDRLAALLTASNRSVTGAAGIVVALNGSAFRNPGNRTRLSRLFPQGMGETVTVADNDVRGFRQGIRIGAGGRKRSANVHVAHSVDVTGNHVELRVPMQARQRHGIFVGGALTVRVVGNRVEDLAFEPGAQVERPPLPVVDCDGLRLWGHYGPLVQVRENLAYGVTVGVRFTDTAPPPAAGPHDARTVADNAYVGPGTPLIATP
;
A
#
# COMPACT_ATOMS: atom_id res chain seq x y z
N MET A 1 34.25 -17.15 -27.82
CA MET A 1 34.72 -15.85 -27.31
C MET A 1 34.17 -15.75 -25.89
N GLU A 2 35.00 -16.00 -24.88
CA GLU A 2 34.58 -15.97 -23.47
C GLU A 2 34.81 -14.54 -22.95
N GLY A 3 33.85 -13.67 -23.21
CA GLY A 3 33.82 -12.33 -22.61
C GLY A 3 33.34 -12.44 -21.17
N ASP A 4 34.10 -11.89 -20.24
CA ASP A 4 33.68 -11.77 -18.85
C ASP A 4 32.54 -10.73 -18.74
N PHE A 5 31.30 -11.21 -18.69
CA PHE A 5 30.11 -10.37 -18.45
C PHE A 5 29.96 -9.94 -16.98
N SER A 6 30.97 -10.18 -16.13
CA SER A 6 30.95 -9.86 -14.69
C SER A 6 31.13 -8.39 -14.33
N ARG A 7 31.09 -7.44 -15.29
CA ARG A 7 30.90 -6.01 -14.96
C ARG A 7 29.58 -5.90 -14.20
N GLY A 8 29.68 -5.97 -12.87
CA GLY A 8 28.60 -6.26 -11.94
C GLY A 8 27.42 -5.31 -12.08
N HIS A 9 26.30 -5.67 -11.47
CA HIS A 9 25.05 -4.92 -11.50
C HIS A 9 25.23 -3.38 -11.51
N ARG A 10 24.85 -2.73 -12.62
CA ARG A 10 24.85 -1.27 -12.87
C ARG A 10 26.23 -0.58 -12.81
N PRO A 11 27.19 -0.88 -13.71
CA PRO A 11 28.50 -0.22 -13.69
C PRO A 11 28.42 1.27 -14.07
N ASP A 12 27.51 1.63 -14.99
CA ASP A 12 27.27 3.03 -15.38
C ASP A 12 26.72 3.84 -14.18
N GLY A 13 25.85 3.22 -13.37
CA GLY A 13 25.31 3.80 -12.13
C GLY A 13 26.38 4.08 -11.07
N LYS A 14 27.44 3.27 -10.99
CA LYS A 14 28.58 3.53 -10.09
C LYS A 14 29.36 4.80 -10.46
N ARG A 15 29.32 5.18 -11.74
CA ARG A 15 29.91 6.42 -12.27
C ARG A 15 28.94 7.61 -12.23
N GLY A 16 27.78 7.46 -11.57
CA GLY A 16 26.74 8.48 -11.52
C GLY A 16 25.96 8.65 -12.85
N ARG A 17 26.16 7.76 -13.83
CA ARG A 17 25.49 7.82 -15.12
C ARG A 17 24.19 7.00 -15.09
N ARG A 18 23.13 7.56 -15.66
CA ARG A 18 21.81 6.91 -15.77
C ARG A 18 21.53 6.57 -17.22
N TYR A 19 22.23 5.55 -17.69
CA TYR A 19 22.07 5.05 -19.04
C TYR A 19 21.22 3.80 -19.08
N ARG A 20 20.44 3.67 -20.15
CA ARG A 20 19.83 2.41 -20.54
C ARG A 20 20.81 1.61 -21.38
N ARG A 21 20.97 0.33 -21.02
CA ARG A 21 21.67 -0.64 -21.85
C ARG A 21 20.75 -1.12 -22.95
N VAL A 22 21.14 -0.86 -24.19
CA VAL A 22 20.54 -1.48 -25.37
C VAL A 22 21.40 -2.71 -25.67
N LEU A 23 20.94 -3.90 -25.26
CA LEU A 23 21.65 -5.16 -25.47
C LEU A 23 21.11 -5.79 -26.75
N VAL A 24 21.96 -5.92 -27.77
CA VAL A 24 21.60 -6.53 -29.06
C VAL A 24 22.65 -7.57 -29.43
N ASP A 25 22.26 -8.49 -30.31
CA ASP A 25 23.02 -9.65 -30.76
C ASP A 25 24.45 -9.31 -31.20
N GLN A 26 25.39 -10.21 -30.91
CA GLN A 26 26.81 -9.99 -31.14
C GLN A 26 27.11 -9.94 -32.65
N GLY A 27 27.69 -8.83 -33.12
CA GLY A 27 28.30 -8.73 -34.45
C GLY A 27 27.62 -7.80 -35.46
N ALA A 28 26.55 -7.08 -35.07
CA ALA A 28 25.94 -6.04 -35.91
C ALA A 28 26.32 -4.62 -35.44
N PRO A 29 26.67 -3.68 -36.36
CA PRO A 29 26.83 -2.27 -36.00
C PRO A 29 25.47 -1.70 -35.59
N LEU A 30 25.38 -1.10 -34.40
CA LEU A 30 24.15 -0.52 -33.88
C LEU A 30 24.03 0.95 -34.37
N LEU A 31 22.94 1.27 -35.05
CA LEU A 31 22.70 2.60 -35.60
C LEU A 31 21.90 3.45 -34.61
N ASP A 32 22.05 4.78 -34.69
CA ASP A 32 21.22 5.72 -33.92
C ASP A 32 19.72 5.53 -34.20
N SER A 33 19.37 5.19 -35.44
CA SER A 33 18.01 4.82 -35.82
C SER A 33 17.52 3.52 -35.18
N ASP A 34 18.40 2.53 -35.02
CA ASP A 34 18.02 1.24 -34.43
C ASP A 34 17.75 1.42 -32.94
N VAL A 35 18.56 2.24 -32.26
CA VAL A 35 18.33 2.64 -30.88
C VAL A 35 17.00 3.38 -30.74
N ALA A 36 16.74 4.36 -31.60
CA ALA A 36 15.47 5.11 -31.57
C ALA A 36 14.26 4.18 -31.76
N ALA A 37 14.28 3.31 -32.78
CA ALA A 37 13.20 2.38 -33.06
C ALA A 37 13.02 1.31 -31.96
N LEU A 38 14.11 0.78 -31.39
CA LEU A 38 14.05 -0.20 -30.31
C LEU A 38 13.49 0.39 -29.02
N VAL A 39 13.85 1.63 -28.69
CA VAL A 39 13.31 2.31 -27.49
C VAL A 39 11.83 2.63 -27.69
N GLU A 40 11.45 3.09 -28.88
CA GLU A 40 10.04 3.36 -29.21
C GLU A 40 9.19 2.08 -29.14
N ALA A 41 9.59 1.01 -29.84
CA ALA A 41 8.82 -0.24 -29.91
C ALA A 41 8.85 -1.06 -28.60
N GLY A 42 9.98 -1.06 -27.87
CA GLY A 42 10.14 -1.87 -26.66
C GLY A 42 9.35 -1.36 -25.46
N GLU A 43 8.88 -0.11 -25.50
CA GLU A 43 8.29 0.56 -24.34
C GLU A 43 6.84 0.99 -24.52
N GLU A 44 6.26 0.85 -25.71
CA GLU A 44 4.91 1.35 -26.00
C GLU A 44 3.89 0.87 -24.95
N LEU A 45 3.84 -0.44 -24.68
CA LEU A 45 2.95 -1.03 -23.67
C LEU A 45 3.24 -0.55 -22.24
N VAL A 46 4.52 -0.35 -21.90
CA VAL A 46 4.92 0.11 -20.56
C VAL A 46 4.55 1.58 -20.39
N ARG A 47 4.80 2.40 -21.41
CA ARG A 47 4.47 3.82 -21.44
C ARG A 47 2.96 4.02 -21.43
N GLU A 48 2.21 3.20 -22.14
CA GLU A 48 0.75 3.17 -22.11
C GLU A 48 0.23 2.79 -20.71
N ALA A 49 0.76 1.72 -20.10
CA ALA A 49 0.38 1.32 -18.75
C ALA A 49 0.71 2.40 -17.70
N VAL A 50 1.88 3.02 -17.80
CA VAL A 50 2.31 4.12 -16.92
C VAL A 50 1.42 5.34 -17.13
N THR A 51 1.08 5.68 -18.38
CA THR A 51 0.18 6.80 -18.71
C THR A 51 -1.23 6.56 -18.17
N HIS A 52 -1.78 5.35 -18.31
CA HIS A 52 -3.07 4.96 -17.77
C HIS A 52 -3.09 4.91 -16.23
N GLY A 53 -2.00 4.47 -15.59
CA GLY A 53 -1.88 4.41 -14.14
C GLY A 53 -1.51 5.73 -13.46
N SER A 54 -1.23 6.79 -14.24
CA SER A 54 -0.86 8.12 -13.73
C SER A 54 -1.47 9.24 -14.59
N CYS A 55 -0.65 10.08 -15.21
CA CYS A 55 -1.10 11.14 -16.11
C CYS A 55 -0.30 11.15 -17.42
N PRO A 56 -0.86 11.71 -18.52
CA PRO A 56 -0.15 11.87 -19.79
C PRO A 56 1.11 12.73 -19.69
N ALA A 57 1.08 13.78 -18.86
CA ALA A 57 2.25 14.60 -18.56
C ALA A 57 2.08 15.27 -17.19
N GLY A 58 3.10 15.21 -16.34
CA GLY A 58 3.08 15.85 -15.03
C GLY A 58 4.21 15.39 -14.11
N SER A 59 4.26 15.95 -12.90
CA SER A 59 5.23 15.57 -11.87
C SER A 59 4.53 15.04 -10.60
N PRO A 60 5.02 13.93 -10.02
CA PRO A 60 4.57 13.43 -8.72
C PRO A 60 5.21 14.16 -7.53
N ASP A 61 6.20 15.04 -7.79
CA ASP A 61 6.93 15.76 -6.76
C ASP A 61 7.18 17.23 -7.12
N LEU A 62 8.34 17.80 -6.73
CA LEU A 62 8.73 19.17 -7.09
C LEU A 62 9.65 19.24 -8.31
N GLY A 63 9.93 18.10 -8.94
CA GLY A 63 10.78 18.02 -10.12
C GLY A 63 10.34 19.01 -11.17
N PHE A 64 11.28 19.81 -11.65
CA PHE A 64 11.06 20.79 -12.70
C PHE A 64 10.06 21.91 -12.32
N LEU A 65 9.75 22.12 -11.03
CA LEU A 65 8.91 23.24 -10.61
C LEU A 65 9.66 24.55 -10.83
N VAL A 66 9.22 25.33 -11.81
CA VAL A 66 9.90 26.56 -12.22
C VAL A 66 9.53 27.72 -11.30
N THR A 67 10.54 28.42 -10.80
CA THR A 67 10.41 29.62 -9.97
C THR A 67 11.42 30.69 -10.43
N PRO A 68 11.14 31.99 -10.29
CA PRO A 68 12.09 33.04 -10.63
C PRO A 68 13.43 32.93 -9.87
N GLY A 69 13.37 32.57 -8.59
CA GLY A 69 14.53 32.28 -7.76
C GLY A 69 14.63 30.81 -7.39
N GLU A 70 15.71 30.42 -6.73
CA GLU A 70 15.85 29.07 -6.19
C GLU A 70 14.81 28.87 -5.09
N LEU A 71 13.93 27.88 -5.24
CA LEU A 71 12.89 27.57 -4.26
C LEU A 71 13.51 27.15 -2.92
N LEU A 72 13.17 27.86 -1.84
CA LEU A 72 13.68 27.60 -0.48
C LEU A 72 12.62 26.97 0.42
N ALA A 73 11.37 27.40 0.33
CA ALA A 73 10.24 26.84 1.06
C ALA A 73 8.93 27.04 0.30
N MET A 74 8.00 26.11 0.47
CA MET A 74 6.62 26.17 -0.01
C MET A 74 5.75 25.38 0.97
N PHE A 75 4.43 25.52 0.91
CA PHE A 75 3.55 24.94 1.95
C PHE A 75 2.54 23.92 1.43
N GLY A 76 2.87 23.25 0.31
CA GLY A 76 2.09 22.13 -0.21
C GLY A 76 2.02 20.93 0.75
N PRO A 77 1.01 20.06 0.63
CA PRO A 77 0.78 18.95 1.56
C PRO A 77 1.91 17.91 1.58
N VAL A 78 2.43 17.56 0.41
CA VAL A 78 3.41 16.47 0.23
C VAL A 78 4.86 16.96 0.39
N HIS A 79 5.22 17.99 -0.36
CA HIS A 79 6.61 18.47 -0.44
C HIS A 79 6.83 19.82 0.23
N GLY A 80 5.83 20.31 0.98
CA GLY A 80 5.95 21.56 1.71
C GLY A 80 6.86 21.46 2.92
N ALA A 81 7.41 22.60 3.32
CA ALA A 81 8.18 22.71 4.55
C ALA A 81 7.28 22.33 5.75
N GLY A 82 7.79 21.46 6.63
CA GLY A 82 7.20 21.24 7.94
C GLY A 82 7.39 22.49 8.79
N THR A 83 6.42 22.87 9.61
CA THR A 83 6.50 24.12 10.38
C THR A 83 6.50 23.82 11.87
N VAL A 84 7.37 24.48 12.64
CA VAL A 84 7.40 24.38 14.10
C VAL A 84 6.89 25.69 14.68
N ALA A 85 5.68 25.67 15.25
CA ALA A 85 5.09 26.84 15.90
C ALA A 85 5.38 26.81 17.41
N ALA A 86 5.92 27.90 17.93
CA ALA A 86 6.09 28.15 19.36
C ALA A 86 4.92 29.00 19.86
N ALA A 87 4.10 28.41 20.75
CA ALA A 87 2.95 29.08 21.33
C ALA A 87 3.31 30.44 21.96
N PRO A 88 2.45 31.47 21.85
CA PRO A 88 1.06 31.42 21.36
C PRO A 88 0.89 31.54 19.83
N ALA A 89 1.97 31.47 19.03
CA ALA A 89 1.85 31.46 17.58
C ALA A 89 1.23 30.15 17.07
N VAL A 90 0.40 30.25 16.04
CA VAL A 90 -0.27 29.13 15.37
C VAL A 90 -0.04 29.26 13.87
N ALA A 91 0.36 28.15 13.25
CA ALA A 91 0.61 28.04 11.82
C ALA A 91 -0.23 26.90 11.23
N VAL A 92 -1.08 27.22 10.25
CA VAL A 92 -1.99 26.24 9.61
C VAL A 92 -1.96 26.44 8.11
N ARG A 93 -1.96 25.35 7.33
CA ARG A 93 -2.10 25.42 5.87
C ARG A 93 -3.54 25.78 5.52
N ASP A 94 -3.73 26.79 4.70
CA ASP A 94 -5.03 27.32 4.31
C ASP A 94 -5.23 27.18 2.79
N PHE A 95 -6.09 26.24 2.40
CA PHE A 95 -6.39 25.92 1.02
C PHE A 95 -7.35 26.91 0.35
N SER A 96 -7.99 27.80 1.12
CA SER A 96 -8.86 28.86 0.59
C SER A 96 -8.09 30.09 0.10
N ARG A 97 -6.77 30.11 0.35
CA ARG A 97 -5.86 31.21 0.02
C ARG A 97 -4.67 30.64 -0.73
N ARG A 98 -4.89 30.30 -2.01
CA ARG A 98 -3.86 29.66 -2.85
C ARG A 98 -3.01 30.70 -3.57
N LEU A 99 -1.69 30.54 -3.55
CA LEU A 99 -0.76 31.29 -4.38
C LEU A 99 -0.89 30.81 -5.83
N LEU A 100 -1.22 31.75 -6.73
CA LEU A 100 -1.47 31.51 -8.16
C LEU A 100 -2.49 30.39 -8.41
N GLY A 101 -3.47 30.21 -7.51
CA GLY A 101 -4.50 29.17 -7.62
C GLY A 101 -4.03 27.74 -7.33
N VAL A 102 -2.74 27.51 -7.08
CA VAL A 102 -2.15 26.17 -6.96
C VAL A 102 -1.73 25.82 -5.53
N LEU A 103 -0.91 26.66 -4.89
CA LEU A 103 -0.27 26.29 -3.61
C LEU A 103 -0.99 26.88 -2.40
N PRO A 104 -1.33 26.11 -1.36
CA PRO A 104 -1.96 26.66 -0.16
C PRO A 104 -1.01 27.62 0.58
N GLY A 105 -1.58 28.66 1.18
CA GLY A 105 -0.84 29.57 2.04
C GLY A 105 -0.65 29.01 3.44
N LEU A 106 0.51 29.24 4.05
CA LEU A 106 0.70 29.05 5.49
C LEU A 106 0.14 30.26 6.23
N ARG A 107 -1.01 30.10 6.87
CA ARG A 107 -1.64 31.12 7.71
C ARG A 107 -0.92 31.19 9.05
N VAL A 108 -0.36 32.36 9.36
CA VAL A 108 0.33 32.66 10.63
C VAL A 108 -0.58 33.54 11.48
N THR A 109 -0.83 33.13 12.73
CA THR A 109 -1.71 33.84 13.67
C THR A 109 -1.19 33.77 15.11
N GLY A 110 -1.65 34.65 15.99
CA GLY A 110 -1.29 34.68 17.41
C GLY A 110 -0.94 36.10 17.89
N VAL A 111 -0.70 36.24 19.19
CA VAL A 111 -0.23 37.50 19.80
C VAL A 111 1.08 37.19 20.54
N GLY A 112 2.18 37.14 19.77
CA GLY A 112 3.51 36.69 20.23
C GLY A 112 3.83 35.23 19.85
N GLY A 113 5.05 34.79 20.17
CA GLY A 113 5.58 33.50 19.73
C GLY A 113 6.23 33.57 18.35
N SER A 114 6.55 32.43 17.76
CA SER A 114 7.21 32.37 16.44
C SER A 114 6.87 31.08 15.69
N VAL A 115 7.00 31.12 14.36
CA VAL A 115 6.81 29.99 13.46
C VAL A 115 8.10 29.80 12.69
N THR A 116 8.80 28.70 12.96
CA THR A 116 10.05 28.35 12.28
C THR A 116 9.76 27.47 11.07
N VAL A 117 10.25 27.90 9.91
CA VAL A 117 10.14 27.21 8.62
C VAL A 117 11.54 26.75 8.17
N PRO A 118 11.82 25.44 8.09
CA PRO A 118 13.08 24.92 7.56
C PRO A 118 13.19 25.20 6.06
N LEU A 119 14.41 25.50 5.61
CA LEU A 119 14.74 25.77 4.21
C LEU A 119 15.33 24.52 3.56
N ARG A 120 15.15 24.41 2.24
CA ARG A 120 15.70 23.30 1.44
C ARG A 120 17.22 23.22 1.43
N ARG A 121 17.91 24.32 1.73
CA ARG A 121 19.36 24.36 1.95
C ARG A 121 19.74 25.44 2.95
N THR A 122 20.96 25.34 3.45
CA THR A 122 21.56 26.38 4.30
C THR A 122 21.96 27.60 3.45
N LEU A 123 21.57 28.79 3.91
CA LEU A 123 21.91 30.09 3.32
C LEU A 123 23.15 30.69 4.00
N ALA A 124 23.96 31.39 3.20
CA ALA A 124 25.02 32.25 3.73
C ALA A 124 24.41 33.46 4.45
N ALA A 125 25.19 34.10 5.33
CA ALA A 125 24.71 35.22 6.12
C ALA A 125 24.25 36.40 5.23
N GLY A 126 23.02 36.87 5.45
CA GLY A 126 22.45 38.01 4.71
C GLY A 126 22.07 37.70 3.26
N THR A 127 21.83 36.43 2.91
CA THR A 127 21.35 36.07 1.58
C THR A 127 19.98 36.71 1.34
N PRO A 128 19.77 37.49 0.26
CA PRO A 128 18.47 38.08 -0.02
C PRO A 128 17.49 36.98 -0.48
N VAL A 129 16.38 36.85 0.24
CA VAL A 129 15.28 35.95 -0.11
C VAL A 129 14.03 36.75 -0.41
N ARG A 130 13.15 36.16 -1.20
CA ARG A 130 11.85 36.71 -1.57
C ARG A 130 10.76 35.87 -0.95
N ALA A 131 9.99 36.46 -0.04
CA ALA A 131 8.83 35.83 0.59
C ALA A 131 7.55 36.38 -0.04
N TRP A 132 6.66 35.48 -0.45
CA TRP A 132 5.36 35.83 -1.02
C TRP A 132 4.32 35.87 0.10
N LEU A 133 3.78 37.05 0.39
CA LEU A 133 2.92 37.31 1.54
C LEU A 133 1.55 37.85 1.12
N ARG A 134 0.50 37.49 1.84
CA ARG A 134 -0.86 38.02 1.65
C ARG A 134 -1.50 38.33 3.00
N ALA A 135 -2.34 39.35 3.08
CA ALA A 135 -3.21 39.61 4.22
C ALA A 135 -4.55 40.16 3.72
N ASP A 136 -5.66 39.59 4.17
CA ASP A 136 -7.00 40.07 3.74
C ASP A 136 -7.33 41.44 4.37
N GLY A 137 -6.89 41.71 5.61
CA GLY A 137 -7.11 42.96 6.35
C GLY A 137 -5.89 43.88 6.48
N GLY A 138 -4.77 43.52 5.85
CA GLY A 138 -3.46 44.13 6.09
C GLY A 138 -2.79 43.59 7.36
N ALA A 139 -1.46 43.50 7.35
CA ALA A 139 -0.68 43.00 8.49
C ALA A 139 0.79 43.52 8.43
N THR A 140 1.54 43.32 9.51
CA THR A 140 2.99 43.47 9.58
C THR A 140 3.62 42.12 9.91
N ALA A 141 4.21 41.46 8.91
CA ALA A 141 4.92 40.21 9.11
C ALA A 141 6.37 40.50 9.55
N THR A 142 6.80 39.97 10.69
CA THR A 142 8.23 39.99 11.07
C THR A 142 8.89 38.71 10.60
N ILE A 143 9.93 38.84 9.77
CA ILE A 143 10.63 37.72 9.15
C ILE A 143 12.12 37.81 9.52
N ASP A 144 12.63 36.83 10.26
CA ASP A 144 13.99 36.84 10.85
C ASP A 144 14.34 38.18 11.53
N GLY A 145 13.37 38.73 12.28
CA GLY A 145 13.50 40.02 12.98
C GLY A 145 13.34 41.27 12.10
N THR A 146 13.09 41.12 10.79
CA THR A 146 12.83 42.23 9.87
C THR A 146 11.32 42.44 9.72
N PRO A 147 10.75 43.58 10.18
CA PRO A 147 9.34 43.87 10.02
C PRO A 147 9.01 44.32 8.60
N VAL A 148 7.96 43.74 8.02
CA VAL A 148 7.53 43.96 6.64
C VAL A 148 6.03 44.25 6.62
N ALA A 149 5.64 45.34 5.95
CA ALA A 149 4.23 45.66 5.73
C ALA A 149 3.64 44.76 4.63
N VAL A 150 2.53 44.08 4.95
CA VAL A 150 1.72 43.29 4.02
C VAL A 150 0.43 44.06 3.75
N PRO A 151 0.22 44.59 2.54
CA PRO A 151 -0.97 45.37 2.24
C PRO A 151 -2.24 44.50 2.25
N PRO A 152 -3.42 45.08 2.55
CA PRO A 152 -4.69 44.38 2.41
C PRO A 152 -4.95 44.03 0.94
N GLY A 153 -5.21 42.76 0.64
CA GLY A 153 -5.46 42.32 -0.74
C GLY A 153 -5.69 40.83 -0.90
N ALA A 154 -6.24 40.48 -2.07
CA ALA A 154 -6.49 39.09 -2.45
C ALA A 154 -5.24 38.40 -3.05
N ASP A 155 -4.25 39.17 -3.49
CA ASP A 155 -3.06 38.65 -4.15
C ASP A 155 -1.87 38.55 -3.20
N TYR A 156 -0.99 37.61 -3.49
CA TYR A 156 0.31 37.52 -2.83
C TYR A 156 1.24 38.59 -3.37
N THR A 157 1.88 39.32 -2.46
CA THR A 157 2.89 40.34 -2.75
C THR A 157 4.26 39.80 -2.37
N ALA A 158 5.23 39.93 -3.27
CA ALA A 158 6.61 39.56 -3.00
C ALA A 158 7.32 40.63 -2.16
N VAL A 159 8.02 40.20 -1.12
CA VAL A 159 8.87 41.07 -0.30
C VAL A 159 10.25 40.45 -0.14
N ASP A 160 11.28 41.26 -0.36
CA ASP A 160 12.66 40.86 -0.19
C ASP A 160 13.13 41.10 1.27
N VAL A 161 13.71 40.07 1.90
CA VAL A 161 14.26 40.12 3.26
C VAL A 161 15.63 39.41 3.31
N PRO A 162 16.59 39.86 4.14
CA PRO A 162 17.84 39.15 4.34
C PRO A 162 17.62 37.94 5.24
N ALA A 163 18.11 36.76 4.85
CA ALA A 163 18.02 35.53 5.63
C ALA A 163 19.38 34.83 5.76
N SER A 164 19.51 33.97 6.78
CA SER A 164 20.75 33.25 7.09
C SER A 164 20.45 31.88 7.68
N GLY A 165 21.34 30.90 7.49
CA GLY A 165 21.17 29.58 8.11
C GLY A 165 20.17 28.69 7.37
N ASN A 166 19.59 27.70 8.04
CA ASN A 166 18.78 26.64 7.42
C ASN A 166 17.27 26.74 7.74
N SER A 167 16.82 27.84 8.34
CA SER A 167 15.42 28.08 8.68
C SER A 167 15.11 29.57 8.63
N LEU A 168 13.84 29.90 8.44
CA LEU A 168 13.29 31.25 8.48
C LEU A 168 12.22 31.33 9.57
N VAL A 169 12.26 32.40 10.37
CA VAL A 169 11.35 32.61 11.49
C VAL A 169 10.33 33.68 11.14
N PHE A 170 9.05 33.33 11.27
CA PHE A 170 7.92 34.22 11.07
C PHE A 170 7.25 34.52 12.41
N GLU A 171 7.03 35.78 12.75
CA GLU A 171 6.30 36.16 13.97
C GLU A 171 4.87 36.62 13.62
N PRO A 172 3.86 36.25 14.42
CA PRO A 172 2.48 36.65 14.16
C PRO A 172 2.27 38.14 14.43
N ASP A 173 1.39 38.76 13.65
CA ASP A 173 0.98 40.16 13.85
C ASP A 173 -0.21 40.25 14.82
N PRO A 174 -0.12 41.05 15.90
CA PRO A 174 -1.26 41.34 16.76
C PRO A 174 -2.47 41.95 16.03
N ALA A 175 -2.27 42.61 14.89
CA ALA A 175 -3.34 43.27 14.14
C ALA A 175 -4.20 42.32 13.29
N GLY A 176 -3.70 41.12 12.94
CA GLY A 176 -4.47 40.16 12.13
C GLY A 176 -3.63 39.05 11.50
N PRO A 177 -4.29 38.03 10.91
CA PRO A 177 -3.62 36.93 10.24
C PRO A 177 -2.95 37.40 8.92
N TYR A 178 -1.84 36.75 8.57
CA TYR A 178 -1.27 36.82 7.23
C TYR A 178 -0.89 35.42 6.74
N TRP A 179 -0.68 35.29 5.43
CA TRP A 179 -0.35 34.03 4.77
C TRP A 179 1.00 34.13 4.07
N VAL A 180 1.79 33.07 4.18
CA VAL A 180 3.04 32.89 3.43
C VAL A 180 2.79 31.87 2.32
N GLY A 181 3.00 32.22 1.07
CA GLY A 181 2.75 31.33 -0.08
C GLY A 181 3.97 30.47 -0.43
N MET A 182 5.10 31.12 -0.69
CA MET A 182 6.40 30.47 -0.89
C MET A 182 7.55 31.41 -0.53
N VAL A 183 8.75 30.83 -0.42
CA VAL A 183 10.01 31.54 -0.22
C VAL A 183 11.02 31.04 -1.26
N GLU A 184 11.69 31.96 -1.94
CA GLU A 184 12.72 31.70 -2.93
C GLU A 184 13.93 32.64 -2.73
N THR A 185 15.06 32.37 -3.37
CA THR A 185 16.17 33.35 -3.40
C THR A 185 15.81 34.55 -4.27
N ARG A 186 16.38 35.73 -3.98
CA ARG A 186 16.29 36.87 -4.90
C ARG A 186 17.29 36.67 -6.04
N ALA A 187 16.84 36.14 -7.19
CA ALA A 187 17.67 35.91 -8.38
C ALA A 187 17.41 36.97 -9.47
N PRO A 188 18.19 38.06 -9.53
CA PRO A 188 17.97 39.13 -10.51
C PRO A 188 18.34 38.69 -11.92
N ALA A 189 17.56 39.12 -12.92
CA ALA A 189 17.93 38.97 -14.32
C ALA A 189 18.97 40.03 -14.71
N GLU A 190 20.02 39.61 -15.43
CA GLU A 190 21.07 40.49 -15.97
C GLU A 190 20.75 40.84 -17.43
N SER A 191 21.52 40.31 -18.40
CA SER A 191 21.32 40.52 -19.84
C SER A 191 20.29 39.56 -20.46
N GLY A 192 19.99 38.43 -19.81
CA GLY A 192 19.04 37.44 -20.28
C GLY A 192 18.09 36.96 -19.19
N ALA A 193 17.06 36.21 -19.59
CA ALA A 193 16.12 35.57 -18.68
C ALA A 193 16.85 34.64 -17.70
N ARG A 194 16.40 34.59 -16.45
CA ARG A 194 16.91 33.67 -15.42
C ARG A 194 15.74 33.12 -14.61
N CYS A 195 15.72 31.81 -14.46
CA CYS A 195 14.79 31.11 -13.58
C CYS A 195 15.44 29.84 -13.06
N HIS A 196 14.86 29.24 -12.03
CA HIS A 196 15.31 28.00 -11.44
C HIS A 196 14.23 26.94 -11.55
N TRP A 197 14.63 25.68 -11.44
CA TRP A 197 13.70 24.59 -11.19
C TRP A 197 14.14 23.72 -10.03
N ALA A 198 13.18 23.12 -9.34
CA ALA A 198 13.46 22.22 -8.23
C ALA A 198 13.81 20.78 -8.69
N ALA A 199 14.54 20.07 -7.83
CA ALA A 199 14.89 18.66 -8.03
C ALA A 199 13.65 17.76 -7.93
N GLY A 200 13.66 16.66 -8.68
CA GLY A 200 12.59 15.65 -8.64
C GLY A 200 12.39 14.93 -9.97
N GLU A 201 11.17 14.47 -10.21
CA GLU A 201 10.78 13.65 -11.36
C GLU A 201 9.69 14.34 -12.20
N TYR A 202 9.68 14.10 -13.51
CA TYR A 202 8.61 14.54 -14.41
C TYR A 202 8.36 13.48 -15.47
N GLN A 203 7.11 13.20 -15.76
CA GLN A 203 6.69 12.25 -16.78
C GLN A 203 6.07 12.96 -17.98
N ILE A 204 6.39 12.51 -19.19
CA ILE A 204 5.66 12.87 -20.42
C ILE A 204 5.47 11.61 -21.26
N GLY A 205 4.24 11.28 -21.62
CA GLY A 205 3.90 10.10 -22.44
C GLY A 205 4.49 8.79 -21.93
N GLY A 206 4.53 8.60 -20.60
CA GLY A 206 5.14 7.44 -19.94
C GLY A 206 6.67 7.46 -19.81
N VAL A 207 7.36 8.45 -20.38
CA VAL A 207 8.81 8.64 -20.20
C VAL A 207 9.06 9.46 -18.94
N ILE A 208 9.83 8.91 -17.99
CA ILE A 208 10.13 9.56 -16.71
C ILE A 208 11.53 10.17 -16.76
N ALA A 209 11.58 11.49 -16.70
CA ALA A 209 12.79 12.27 -16.51
C ALA A 209 13.01 12.58 -15.02
N ARG A 210 14.28 12.67 -14.64
CA ARG A 210 14.70 13.05 -13.28
C ARG A 210 15.74 14.15 -13.37
N THR A 211 15.65 15.14 -12.50
CA THR A 211 16.59 16.27 -12.50
C THR A 211 17.07 16.60 -11.10
N ALA A 212 18.28 17.16 -11.04
CA ALA A 212 18.70 17.96 -9.90
C ALA A 212 18.13 19.38 -10.08
N GLY A 213 17.89 20.07 -8.96
CA GLY A 213 17.51 21.47 -9.03
C GLY A 213 18.65 22.28 -9.64
N ALA A 214 18.33 23.16 -10.58
CA ALA A 214 19.32 23.93 -11.32
C ALA A 214 18.74 25.26 -11.80
N GLU A 215 19.63 26.12 -12.26
CA GLU A 215 19.31 27.40 -12.88
C GLU A 215 19.24 27.23 -14.40
N TRP A 216 18.36 27.99 -15.04
CA TRP A 216 18.31 28.13 -16.47
C TRP A 216 19.31 29.18 -16.97
N PRO A 217 20.13 28.87 -17.99
CA PRO A 217 20.17 27.63 -18.77
C PRO A 217 20.87 26.49 -18.02
N GLY A 218 20.36 25.27 -18.16
CA GLY A 218 20.94 24.06 -17.56
C GLY A 218 22.19 23.52 -18.25
N LEU A 219 22.74 24.26 -19.21
CA LEU A 219 23.91 23.92 -20.00
C LEU A 219 25.01 24.95 -19.74
N SER A 220 26.22 24.47 -19.46
CA SER A 220 27.40 25.32 -19.23
C SER A 220 28.30 25.44 -20.47
N ASP A 221 27.86 24.91 -21.61
CA ASP A 221 28.59 24.87 -22.86
C ASP A 221 28.21 26.08 -23.76
N PRO A 222 28.79 26.20 -24.96
CA PRO A 222 28.43 27.26 -25.91
C PRO A 222 26.93 27.31 -26.23
N ALA A 223 26.25 26.15 -26.28
CA ALA A 223 24.81 26.10 -26.52
C ALA A 223 24.01 26.76 -25.39
N GLY A 224 24.43 26.62 -24.13
CA GLY A 224 23.86 27.38 -23.01
C GLY A 224 24.01 28.90 -23.17
N SER A 225 25.16 29.36 -23.65
CA SER A 225 25.42 30.79 -23.89
C SER A 225 24.53 31.35 -25.01
N ASP A 226 24.33 30.59 -26.08
CA ASP A 226 23.44 30.96 -27.18
C ASP A 226 21.97 31.05 -26.73
N MET A 227 21.53 30.15 -25.84
CA MET A 227 20.18 30.20 -25.25
C MET A 227 19.94 31.50 -24.47
N VAL A 228 20.94 31.96 -23.70
CA VAL A 228 20.86 33.23 -22.95
C VAL A 228 20.81 34.41 -23.92
N ALA A 229 21.68 34.43 -24.92
CA ALA A 229 21.69 35.49 -25.94
C ALA A 229 20.36 35.59 -26.70
N ALA A 230 19.69 34.45 -26.94
CA ALA A 230 18.39 34.39 -27.59
C ALA A 230 17.20 34.76 -26.68
N SER A 231 17.42 35.00 -25.39
CA SER A 231 16.39 35.26 -24.38
C SER A 231 16.63 36.58 -23.63
N PRO A 232 16.60 37.74 -24.32
CA PRO A 232 16.87 39.04 -23.69
C PRO A 232 15.90 39.36 -22.54
N ALA A 233 16.41 40.07 -21.54
CA ALA A 233 15.67 40.48 -20.33
C ALA A 233 14.80 41.75 -20.52
N ASP A 234 14.39 42.08 -21.75
CA ASP A 234 13.60 43.29 -22.05
C ASP A 234 12.29 43.32 -21.24
N PRO A 235 12.00 44.34 -20.41
CA PRO A 235 10.88 44.32 -19.47
C PRO A 235 9.52 44.11 -20.14
N GLY A 236 8.68 43.27 -19.53
CA GLY A 236 7.34 42.92 -20.06
C GLY A 236 7.34 41.84 -21.14
N THR A 237 8.51 41.31 -21.52
CA THR A 237 8.62 40.15 -22.41
C THR A 237 8.19 38.88 -21.67
N ARG A 238 7.26 38.12 -22.27
CA ARG A 238 6.79 36.85 -21.71
C ARG A 238 7.53 35.67 -22.32
N TYR A 239 7.91 34.74 -21.44
CA TYR A 239 8.53 33.48 -21.78
C TYR A 239 7.72 32.32 -21.20
N LEU A 240 7.43 31.34 -22.04
CA LEU A 240 6.96 30.03 -21.64
C LEU A 240 8.19 29.18 -21.30
N ALA A 241 8.32 28.78 -20.04
CA ALA A 241 9.21 27.70 -19.66
C ALA A 241 8.54 26.36 -19.97
N TYR A 242 9.25 25.49 -20.68
CA TYR A 242 8.77 24.15 -21.03
C TYR A 242 9.87 23.11 -20.86
N LEU A 243 9.47 21.87 -20.60
CA LEU A 243 10.34 20.71 -20.56
C LEU A 243 10.32 20.03 -21.93
N GLU A 244 11.48 19.82 -22.52
CA GLU A 244 11.67 18.94 -23.67
C GLU A 244 12.33 17.64 -23.22
N LEU A 245 11.67 16.51 -23.50
CA LEU A 245 12.24 15.17 -23.35
C LEU A 245 12.53 14.56 -24.72
N SER A 246 13.69 13.93 -24.84
CA SER A 246 14.05 13.16 -26.03
C SER A 246 15.04 12.05 -25.68
N GLU A 247 15.01 10.95 -26.43
CA GLU A 247 16.05 9.92 -26.32
C GLU A 247 17.34 10.38 -26.99
N ARG A 248 18.45 10.30 -26.24
CA ARG A 248 19.79 10.60 -26.72
C ARG A 248 20.60 9.32 -26.81
N HIS A 249 21.12 9.03 -28.01
CA HIS A 249 22.09 7.98 -28.24
C HIS A 249 23.46 8.39 -27.68
N ILE A 250 24.09 7.49 -26.93
CA ILE A 250 25.39 7.68 -26.29
C ILE A 250 26.33 6.57 -26.76
N THR A 251 27.49 6.98 -27.28
CA THR A 251 28.57 6.12 -27.77
C THR A 251 29.85 6.33 -26.94
N GLY A 252 30.90 5.57 -27.23
CA GLY A 252 32.23 5.75 -26.64
C GLY A 252 32.84 7.13 -26.92
N ILE A 253 32.33 7.89 -27.89
CA ILE A 253 32.76 9.25 -28.19
C ILE A 253 32.28 10.23 -27.11
N GLU A 254 31.00 10.17 -26.71
CA GLU A 254 30.47 11.01 -25.63
C GLU A 254 30.90 10.51 -24.26
N ASP A 255 31.00 9.19 -24.08
CA ASP A 255 31.40 8.58 -22.81
C ASP A 255 32.40 7.43 -23.03
N PRO A 256 33.71 7.71 -23.00
CA PRO A 256 34.76 6.69 -23.18
C PRO A 256 34.68 5.53 -22.17
N GLY A 257 34.02 5.73 -21.02
CA GLY A 257 33.91 4.71 -19.98
C GLY A 257 32.89 3.61 -20.29
N ILE A 258 32.12 3.70 -21.39
CA ILE A 258 31.23 2.61 -21.83
C ILE A 258 31.95 1.57 -22.70
N VAL A 259 33.13 1.90 -23.24
CA VAL A 259 33.95 1.03 -24.08
C VAL A 259 34.47 -0.18 -23.28
N GLU A 260 34.45 -1.36 -23.89
CA GLU A 260 34.97 -2.59 -23.26
C GLU A 260 36.49 -2.65 -23.38
N GLN A 261 37.18 -2.54 -22.24
CA GLN A 261 38.65 -2.55 -22.16
C GLN A 261 39.22 -3.88 -22.64
N ALA A 262 38.52 -5.00 -22.42
CA ALA A 262 38.96 -6.32 -22.84
C ALA A 262 39.01 -6.50 -24.37
N LEU A 263 38.33 -5.63 -25.14
CA LEU A 263 38.25 -5.71 -26.60
C LEU A 263 39.20 -4.75 -27.31
N GLY A 264 40.17 -4.17 -26.59
CA GLY A 264 41.22 -3.35 -27.20
C GLY A 264 40.70 -2.09 -27.91
N GLY A 265 39.56 -1.55 -27.46
CA GLY A 265 38.96 -0.33 -28.03
C GLY A 265 37.81 -0.56 -29.02
N ALA A 266 37.43 -1.81 -29.31
CA ALA A 266 36.24 -2.08 -30.14
C ALA A 266 34.95 -1.71 -29.38
N GLU A 267 34.12 -0.86 -30.00
CA GLU A 267 32.80 -0.49 -29.49
C GLU A 267 31.82 -1.65 -29.69
N THR A 268 31.31 -2.21 -28.58
CA THR A 268 30.37 -3.35 -28.63
C THR A 268 28.99 -3.07 -28.06
N ALA A 269 28.75 -1.89 -27.50
CA ALA A 269 27.45 -1.56 -26.93
C ALA A 269 27.22 -0.04 -26.83
N SER A 270 26.16 0.46 -27.47
CA SER A 270 25.68 1.82 -27.23
C SER A 270 24.80 1.91 -25.97
N ARG A 271 24.50 3.14 -25.58
CA ARG A 271 23.55 3.47 -24.52
C ARG A 271 22.49 4.43 -25.05
N SER A 272 21.34 4.42 -24.39
CA SER A 272 20.35 5.50 -24.52
C SER A 272 20.23 6.24 -23.20
N SER A 273 19.96 7.54 -23.26
CA SER A 273 19.69 8.37 -22.10
C SER A 273 18.51 9.28 -22.41
N VAL A 274 17.55 9.35 -21.48
CA VAL A 274 16.50 10.37 -21.52
C VAL A 274 17.17 11.73 -21.27
N LEU A 275 17.22 12.57 -22.31
CA LEU A 275 17.63 13.95 -22.21
C LEU A 275 16.42 14.77 -21.76
N ALA A 276 16.60 15.56 -20.71
CA ALA A 276 15.58 16.43 -20.16
C ALA A 276 16.12 17.86 -20.08
N GLN A 277 15.55 18.77 -20.88
CA GLN A 277 16.01 20.15 -20.96
C GLN A 277 14.86 21.11 -20.67
N VAL A 278 15.07 22.02 -19.70
CA VAL A 278 14.21 23.17 -19.51
C VAL A 278 14.63 24.25 -20.52
N LYS A 279 13.68 24.72 -21.32
CA LYS A 279 13.90 25.72 -22.37
C LYS A 279 12.86 26.84 -22.25
N LEU A 280 13.20 28.00 -22.81
CA LEU A 280 12.30 29.16 -22.85
C LEU A 280 11.84 29.42 -24.29
N ALA A 281 10.53 29.59 -24.45
CA ALA A 281 9.91 30.02 -25.71
C ALA A 281 9.31 31.40 -25.54
N ARG A 282 9.63 32.33 -26.45
CA ARG A 282 9.06 33.67 -26.42
C ARG A 282 7.57 33.61 -26.77
N VAL A 283 6.75 34.30 -25.98
CA VAL A 283 5.28 34.34 -26.15
C VAL A 283 4.86 35.68 -26.76
N THR A 284 4.05 35.62 -27.82
CA THR A 284 3.43 36.80 -28.45
C THR A 284 1.89 36.69 -28.41
N GLY A 285 1.17 37.82 -28.37
CA GLY A 285 -0.30 37.83 -28.48
C GLY A 285 -1.11 37.64 -27.19
N THR A 286 -0.48 37.76 -26.00
CA THR A 286 -1.14 37.64 -24.67
C THR A 286 -2.14 36.46 -24.53
N PRO A 287 -1.82 35.24 -24.98
CA PRO A 287 -2.69 34.09 -24.76
C PRO A 287 -2.83 33.79 -23.27
N ASP A 288 -3.99 33.26 -22.89
CA ASP A 288 -4.22 32.76 -21.53
C ASP A 288 -3.37 31.51 -21.23
N ALA A 289 -3.09 31.28 -19.95
CA ALA A 289 -2.29 30.17 -19.44
C ALA A 289 -2.79 28.80 -19.94
N ALA A 290 -4.10 28.58 -19.96
CA ALA A 290 -4.70 27.34 -20.45
C ALA A 290 -4.45 27.10 -21.95
N VAL A 291 -4.50 28.18 -22.75
CA VAL A 291 -4.23 28.12 -24.20
C VAL A 291 -2.76 27.78 -24.45
N LEU A 292 -1.85 28.38 -23.66
CA LEU A 292 -0.43 28.06 -23.73
C LEU A 292 -0.16 26.58 -23.38
N ALA A 293 -0.77 26.08 -22.30
CA ALA A 293 -0.60 24.69 -21.90
C ALA A 293 -1.09 23.71 -22.98
N ALA A 294 -2.25 23.98 -23.58
CA ALA A 294 -2.79 23.18 -24.68
C ALA A 294 -1.92 23.24 -25.95
N ALA A 295 -1.37 24.42 -26.27
CA ALA A 295 -0.49 24.59 -27.43
C ALA A 295 0.80 23.76 -27.32
N VAL A 296 1.37 23.63 -26.11
CA VAL A 296 2.57 22.80 -25.90
C VAL A 296 2.27 21.30 -26.03
N ALA A 297 1.09 20.87 -25.59
CA ALA A 297 0.66 19.47 -25.72
C ALA A 297 0.44 19.05 -27.19
N ALA A 298 0.19 20.01 -28.08
CA ALA A 298 0.01 19.79 -29.52
C ALA A 298 0.85 20.79 -30.33
N PRO A 299 2.19 20.61 -30.40
CA PRO A 299 3.07 21.53 -31.14
C PRO A 299 2.72 21.55 -32.62
N VAL A 300 2.90 22.72 -33.26
CA VAL A 300 2.81 22.86 -34.71
C VAL A 300 4.00 22.16 -35.34
N LEU A 301 3.75 21.03 -36.00
CA LEU A 301 4.76 20.23 -36.68
C LEU A 301 4.88 20.62 -38.16
N PRO A 302 6.09 20.56 -38.74
CA PRO A 302 6.27 20.74 -40.18
C PRO A 302 5.57 19.60 -40.95
N GLY A 303 4.85 19.94 -42.01
CA GLY A 303 4.07 18.99 -42.82
C GLY A 303 4.85 18.24 -43.92
N GLY A 304 6.17 18.26 -43.86
CA GLY A 304 7.06 17.75 -44.90
C GLY A 304 6.99 16.23 -45.03
N THR A 305 6.85 15.75 -46.26
CA THR A 305 6.83 14.33 -46.60
C THR A 305 7.93 14.00 -47.60
N VAL A 306 8.56 12.84 -47.43
CA VAL A 306 9.53 12.30 -48.37
C VAL A 306 9.14 10.87 -48.70
N ARG A 307 8.99 10.60 -50.00
CA ARG A 307 8.85 9.25 -50.52
C ARG A 307 10.13 8.89 -51.28
N LEU A 308 10.94 8.05 -50.64
CA LEU A 308 12.10 7.44 -51.28
C LEU A 308 11.65 6.25 -52.11
N GLY A 309 12.21 6.13 -53.31
CA GLY A 309 11.91 5.04 -54.21
C GLY A 309 12.90 4.93 -55.36
N VAL A 310 12.58 4.06 -56.29
CA VAL A 310 13.36 3.78 -57.49
C VAL A 310 12.59 4.22 -58.73
N ALA A 311 13.30 4.63 -59.77
CA ALA A 311 12.68 4.88 -61.07
C ALA A 311 12.04 3.59 -61.62
N ALA A 312 10.82 3.71 -62.16
CA ALA A 312 10.19 2.63 -62.90
C ALA A 312 11.01 2.29 -64.16
N ALA A 313 11.00 1.02 -64.56
CA ALA A 313 11.61 0.62 -65.82
C ALA A 313 10.88 1.32 -66.97
N ALA A 314 11.64 1.99 -67.83
CA ALA A 314 11.09 2.60 -69.04
C ALA A 314 11.44 1.72 -70.23
N GLY A 315 10.43 1.35 -71.03
CA GLY A 315 10.65 0.69 -72.31
C GLY A 315 11.46 1.60 -73.24
N ALA A 316 12.35 1.02 -74.02
CA ALA A 316 13.03 1.75 -75.08
C ALA A 316 12.02 2.13 -76.18
N THR A 317 12.05 3.39 -76.62
CA THR A 317 11.27 3.85 -77.78
C THR A 317 11.77 3.24 -79.09
N ASP A 318 13.03 2.83 -79.14
CA ASP A 318 13.65 2.07 -80.24
C ASP A 318 13.77 0.58 -79.83
N PRO A 319 13.23 -0.37 -80.62
CA PRO A 319 13.38 -1.82 -80.37
C PRO A 319 14.84 -2.32 -80.32
N CYS A 320 15.80 -1.54 -80.82
CA CYS A 320 17.23 -1.87 -80.80
C CYS A 320 17.98 -1.35 -79.56
N ASP A 321 17.35 -0.50 -78.75
CA ASP A 321 17.93 -0.02 -77.50
C ASP A 321 17.54 -0.93 -76.33
N PRO A 322 18.47 -1.25 -75.41
CA PRO A 322 18.11 -1.96 -74.20
C PRO A 322 17.17 -1.08 -73.35
N PRO A 323 16.11 -1.66 -72.75
CA PRO A 323 15.23 -0.91 -71.87
C PRO A 323 16.02 -0.32 -70.70
N VAL A 324 15.63 0.87 -70.25
CA VAL A 324 16.24 1.48 -69.07
C VAL A 324 15.85 0.61 -67.87
N PRO A 325 16.81 -0.09 -67.22
CA PRO A 325 16.49 -0.93 -66.08
C PRO A 325 15.89 -0.05 -64.98
N GLY A 326 14.67 -0.37 -64.56
CA GLY A 326 14.09 0.21 -63.36
C GLY A 326 14.71 -0.40 -62.11
N GLY A 327 14.44 0.21 -60.95
CA GLY A 327 14.93 -0.32 -59.69
C GLY A 327 16.30 0.24 -59.27
N TYR A 328 16.80 -0.32 -58.18
CA TYR A 328 18.10 0.06 -57.63
C TYR A 328 19.22 -0.66 -58.40
N THR A 329 20.16 0.12 -58.94
CA THR A 329 21.24 -0.36 -59.83
C THR A 329 22.57 -0.57 -59.12
N GLY A 330 22.60 -0.46 -57.79
CA GLY A 330 23.82 -0.68 -57.01
C GLY A 330 24.09 -2.17 -56.76
N PRO A 331 25.36 -2.55 -56.50
CA PRO A 331 25.76 -3.95 -56.39
C PRO A 331 25.41 -4.60 -55.05
N ASN A 332 25.19 -3.80 -53.99
CA ASN A 332 25.00 -4.28 -52.62
C ASN A 332 23.69 -3.77 -52.05
N ASN A 333 23.11 -4.54 -51.12
CA ASN A 333 22.05 -4.08 -50.24
C ASN A 333 22.52 -2.84 -49.47
N ARG A 334 21.68 -1.80 -49.40
CA ARG A 334 21.96 -0.54 -48.70
C ARG A 334 20.75 -0.08 -47.88
N LEU A 335 21.02 0.77 -46.90
CA LEU A 335 20.02 1.46 -46.08
C LEU A 335 20.24 2.97 -46.23
N TYR A 336 19.52 3.57 -47.16
CA TYR A 336 19.65 4.99 -47.44
C TYR A 336 19.01 5.80 -46.33
N ARG A 337 19.66 6.88 -45.90
CA ARG A 337 19.10 7.94 -45.05
C ARG A 337 19.16 9.26 -45.79
N LEU A 338 18.03 9.96 -45.90
CA LEU A 338 17.96 11.34 -46.37
C LEU A 338 17.60 12.23 -45.18
N ALA A 339 18.43 13.21 -44.84
CA ALA A 339 18.23 14.10 -43.70
C ALA A 339 18.23 15.57 -44.13
N VAL A 340 17.38 16.39 -43.51
CA VAL A 340 17.36 17.84 -43.69
C VAL A 340 18.52 18.43 -42.92
N HIS A 341 19.39 19.18 -43.59
CA HIS A 341 20.50 19.88 -42.93
C HIS A 341 20.13 21.33 -42.60
N SER A 342 19.55 22.06 -43.54
CA SER A 342 19.16 23.46 -43.33
C SER A 342 17.96 23.83 -44.20
N VAL A 343 17.18 24.79 -43.70
CA VAL A 343 15.99 25.34 -44.37
C VAL A 343 16.13 26.85 -44.36
N SER A 344 16.09 27.48 -45.53
CA SER A 344 16.12 28.94 -45.64
C SER A 344 14.89 29.58 -44.98
N ALA A 345 15.05 30.76 -44.41
CA ALA A 345 13.95 31.52 -43.77
C ALA A 345 12.98 32.16 -44.79
N SER A 346 13.34 32.22 -46.07
CA SER A 346 12.48 32.72 -47.15
C SER A 346 11.65 31.58 -47.77
N ASP A 347 10.38 31.81 -48.08
CA ASP A 347 9.47 30.82 -48.71
C ASP A 347 10.00 30.24 -50.04
N ASP A 348 10.80 31.02 -50.79
CA ASP A 348 11.45 30.59 -52.04
C ASP A 348 12.88 30.06 -51.87
N GLY A 349 13.37 30.00 -50.63
CA GLY A 349 14.75 29.68 -50.34
C GLY A 349 15.09 28.20 -50.45
N PRO A 350 16.40 27.85 -50.51
CA PRO A 350 16.81 26.46 -50.61
C PRO A 350 16.56 25.69 -49.30
N THR A 351 16.10 24.45 -49.44
CA THR A 351 16.20 23.41 -48.41
C THR A 351 17.32 22.45 -48.79
N VAL A 352 18.31 22.31 -47.91
CA VAL A 352 19.47 21.45 -48.12
C VAL A 352 19.22 20.11 -47.45
N PHE A 353 19.37 19.03 -48.21
CA PHE A 353 19.36 17.67 -47.70
C PHE A 353 20.75 17.05 -47.82
N LYS A 354 21.13 16.25 -46.83
CA LYS A 354 22.30 15.36 -46.84
C LYS A 354 21.82 13.92 -46.86
N TRP A 355 22.54 13.03 -47.52
CA TRP A 355 22.16 11.62 -47.60
C TRP A 355 23.34 10.67 -47.43
N SER A 356 23.06 9.48 -46.92
CA SER A 356 24.03 8.41 -46.72
C SER A 356 23.47 7.08 -47.21
N ARG A 357 24.30 6.27 -47.86
CA ARG A 357 23.97 4.89 -48.29
C ARG A 357 23.91 3.89 -47.13
N ASP A 358 24.59 4.25 -46.04
CA ASP A 358 24.84 3.40 -44.88
C ASP A 358 24.23 4.05 -43.63
N ASN A 359 23.07 4.68 -43.82
CA ASN A 359 22.25 5.28 -42.77
C ASN A 359 22.93 6.35 -41.89
N GLY A 360 24.05 6.89 -42.36
CA GLY A 360 24.87 7.82 -41.58
C GLY A 360 25.58 7.14 -40.39
N SER A 361 25.90 5.85 -40.51
CA SER A 361 26.55 5.04 -39.47
C SER A 361 28.02 5.39 -39.23
N GLU A 362 28.69 5.98 -40.22
CA GLU A 362 30.10 6.37 -40.15
C GLU A 362 30.28 7.61 -39.27
N LEU A 363 30.49 7.38 -37.97
CA LEU A 363 30.73 8.39 -36.95
C LEU A 363 32.14 8.20 -36.35
N HIS A 364 32.93 9.25 -36.31
CA HIS A 364 34.33 9.18 -35.87
C HIS A 364 34.68 10.29 -34.87
N PRO A 365 35.44 10.00 -33.80
CA PRO A 365 35.97 11.03 -32.92
C PRO A 365 37.03 11.86 -33.68
N VAL A 366 37.06 13.16 -33.41
CA VAL A 366 38.06 14.08 -33.96
C VAL A 366 38.51 15.07 -32.90
N ALA A 367 39.64 15.72 -33.13
CA ALA A 367 40.13 16.80 -32.29
C ALA A 367 40.45 18.03 -33.14
N PHE A 368 40.29 19.22 -32.55
CA PHE A 368 40.96 20.41 -33.07
C PHE A 368 42.46 20.32 -32.76
N PRO A 369 43.33 20.88 -33.63
CA PRO A 369 44.75 21.04 -33.31
C PRO A 369 44.92 21.98 -32.10
N ASP A 370 46.07 21.93 -31.42
CA ASP A 370 46.40 22.84 -30.34
C ASP A 370 46.31 24.30 -30.81
N HIS A 371 45.53 25.13 -30.12
CA HIS A 371 45.32 26.54 -30.44
C HIS A 371 45.34 27.43 -29.17
N PRO A 372 45.76 28.71 -29.27
CA PRO A 372 46.07 29.53 -28.09
C PRO A 372 44.89 29.86 -27.17
N ALA A 373 43.70 30.09 -27.75
CA ALA A 373 42.46 30.32 -27.02
C ALA A 373 41.28 29.57 -27.66
N PRO A 374 40.32 28.99 -26.92
CA PRO A 374 39.19 28.19 -27.46
C PRO A 374 38.27 28.85 -28.51
N THR A 375 38.49 30.13 -28.81
CA THR A 375 37.76 30.93 -29.81
C THR A 375 38.62 31.26 -31.04
N ASP A 376 39.90 30.90 -31.03
CA ASP A 376 40.80 31.13 -32.14
C ASP A 376 40.41 30.22 -33.32
N PRO A 377 40.24 30.75 -34.54
CA PRO A 377 39.86 29.95 -35.70
C PRO A 377 40.87 28.83 -35.99
N VAL A 378 40.36 27.67 -36.36
CA VAL A 378 41.17 26.48 -36.70
C VAL A 378 41.13 26.21 -38.20
N ASP A 379 42.24 25.73 -38.77
CA ASP A 379 42.38 25.47 -40.22
C ASP A 379 42.28 23.98 -40.59
N SER A 380 42.21 23.09 -39.59
CA SER A 380 42.29 21.65 -39.78
C SER A 380 41.64 20.85 -38.64
N LEU A 381 41.42 19.55 -38.90
CA LEU A 381 41.00 18.54 -37.94
C LEU A 381 42.04 17.43 -37.84
N VAL A 382 42.25 16.94 -36.62
CA VAL A 382 43.14 15.82 -36.31
C VAL A 382 42.30 14.57 -36.06
N VAL A 383 42.65 13.47 -36.73
CA VAL A 383 41.96 12.18 -36.60
C VAL A 383 42.96 11.03 -36.44
N ASP A 384 42.50 9.86 -35.98
CA ASP A 384 43.34 8.65 -35.91
C ASP A 384 43.73 8.15 -37.32
N ALA A 385 44.98 7.72 -37.49
CA ALA A 385 45.50 7.31 -38.80
C ALA A 385 44.82 6.05 -39.37
N GLY A 386 44.22 5.22 -38.52
CA GLY A 386 43.48 4.01 -38.90
C GLY A 386 42.09 4.27 -39.47
N LEU A 387 41.58 5.51 -39.40
CA LEU A 387 40.24 5.83 -39.92
C LEU A 387 40.22 5.86 -41.45
N ALA A 388 39.17 5.28 -42.02
CA ALA A 388 38.98 5.13 -43.46
C ALA A 388 38.49 6.41 -44.19
N LEU A 389 38.91 7.58 -43.73
CA LEU A 389 38.58 8.89 -44.30
C LEU A 389 39.52 9.27 -45.46
N ARG A 390 38.99 9.95 -46.47
CA ARG A 390 39.69 10.30 -47.72
C ARG A 390 39.48 11.76 -48.11
N ASP A 391 40.38 12.29 -48.93
CA ASP A 391 40.19 13.58 -49.62
C ASP A 391 38.85 13.57 -50.38
N GLY A 392 38.08 14.64 -50.24
CA GLY A 392 36.78 14.83 -50.87
C GLY A 392 35.58 14.26 -50.10
N ASP A 393 35.79 13.49 -49.02
CA ASP A 393 34.69 12.98 -48.20
C ASP A 393 33.87 14.14 -47.60
N LEU A 394 32.55 14.07 -47.76
CA LEU A 394 31.60 15.00 -47.16
C LEU A 394 31.37 14.60 -45.70
N VAL A 395 31.68 15.51 -44.79
CA VAL A 395 31.55 15.27 -43.35
C VAL A 395 30.73 16.37 -42.69
N GLU A 396 30.10 16.02 -41.59
CA GLU A 396 29.40 16.94 -40.69
C GLU A 396 30.14 16.95 -39.36
N LEU A 397 30.76 18.08 -39.02
CA LEU A 397 31.38 18.31 -37.72
C LEU A 397 30.31 18.59 -36.67
N ARG A 398 30.30 17.78 -35.60
CA ARG A 398 29.38 17.87 -34.47
C ARG A 398 30.14 17.76 -33.16
N SER A 399 29.48 18.16 -32.09
CA SER A 399 29.91 18.02 -30.71
C SER A 399 28.71 17.84 -29.78
N GLU A 400 28.97 17.64 -28.49
CA GLU A 400 27.90 17.63 -27.49
C GLU A 400 27.11 18.94 -27.46
N ALA A 401 27.77 20.10 -27.62
CA ALA A 401 27.10 21.40 -27.69
C ALA A 401 26.11 21.47 -28.86
N SER A 402 26.52 21.02 -30.06
CA SER A 402 25.63 20.99 -31.23
C SER A 402 24.50 19.97 -31.10
N ASP A 403 24.69 18.89 -30.33
CA ASP A 403 23.66 17.86 -30.13
C ASP A 403 22.62 18.27 -29.09
N LEU A 404 23.02 19.06 -28.10
CA LEU A 404 22.14 19.55 -27.02
C LEU A 404 21.51 20.91 -27.33
N GLY A 405 22.14 21.70 -28.19
CA GLY A 405 21.75 23.05 -28.55
C GLY A 405 20.61 23.15 -29.57
N ASP A 406 20.07 24.36 -29.67
CA ASP A 406 19.07 24.74 -30.65
C ASP A 406 19.59 25.89 -31.51
N ALA A 407 19.47 25.77 -32.83
CA ALA A 407 19.81 26.85 -33.76
C ALA A 407 18.81 28.00 -33.65
N ARG A 408 17.56 27.71 -33.27
CA ARG A 408 16.53 28.69 -32.95
C ARG A 408 15.67 28.21 -31.78
N PRO A 409 15.42 29.05 -30.77
CA PRO A 409 14.56 28.70 -29.65
C PRO A 409 13.11 28.48 -30.10
N GLY A 410 12.32 27.84 -29.23
CA GLY A 410 10.89 27.70 -29.44
C GLY A 410 10.18 29.06 -29.41
N SER A 411 8.98 29.13 -29.97
CA SER A 411 8.15 30.32 -29.92
C SER A 411 6.68 29.97 -29.81
N VAL A 412 5.91 30.85 -29.17
CA VAL A 412 4.45 30.74 -29.12
C VAL A 412 3.83 32.01 -29.70
N ASP A 413 2.97 31.82 -30.67
CA ASP A 413 2.15 32.86 -31.29
C ASP A 413 0.68 32.41 -31.32
N PRO A 414 -0.27 33.22 -31.79
CA PRO A 414 -1.67 32.81 -31.89
C PRO A 414 -1.93 31.56 -32.75
N ALA A 415 -0.98 31.13 -33.59
CA ALA A 415 -1.10 29.90 -34.38
C ALA A 415 -0.64 28.65 -33.61
N GLY A 416 0.01 28.81 -32.46
CA GLY A 416 0.36 27.72 -31.54
C GLY A 416 1.84 27.73 -31.12
N PHE A 417 2.28 26.63 -30.52
CA PHE A 417 3.66 26.43 -30.11
C PHE A 417 4.47 25.83 -31.25
N ARG A 418 5.50 26.55 -31.69
CA ARG A 418 6.53 26.03 -32.60
C ARG A 418 7.72 25.56 -31.78
N ARG A 419 8.01 24.27 -31.87
CA ARG A 419 9.13 23.63 -31.14
C ARG A 419 10.49 24.21 -31.59
N PRO A 420 11.53 24.16 -30.74
CA PRO A 420 12.83 24.69 -31.12
C PRO A 420 13.44 23.87 -32.26
N VAL A 421 14.20 24.57 -33.11
CA VAL A 421 14.93 23.99 -34.24
C VAL A 421 16.29 23.53 -33.74
N ARG A 422 16.57 22.23 -33.83
CA ARG A 422 17.82 21.65 -33.37
C ARG A 422 19.01 22.22 -34.14
N SER A 423 20.13 22.37 -33.44
CA SER A 423 21.41 22.66 -34.08
C SER A 423 21.86 21.48 -34.93
N GLU A 424 22.25 21.77 -36.16
CA GLU A 424 22.91 20.81 -37.05
C GLU A 424 24.41 21.12 -37.10
N GLY A 425 25.24 20.11 -37.36
CA GLY A 425 26.68 20.29 -37.43
C GLY A 425 27.13 21.04 -38.68
N LEU A 426 28.38 21.47 -38.71
CA LEU A 426 28.96 22.16 -39.88
C LEU A 426 29.32 21.15 -40.98
N LEU A 427 28.72 21.30 -42.16
CA LEU A 427 29.09 20.51 -43.34
C LEU A 427 30.38 21.02 -43.97
N LEU A 428 31.31 20.11 -44.21
CA LEU A 428 32.61 20.37 -44.82
C LEU A 428 32.98 19.22 -45.76
N ARG A 429 33.83 19.49 -46.74
CA ARG A 429 34.57 18.44 -47.45
C ARG A 429 36.00 18.39 -46.93
N LEU A 430 36.47 17.18 -46.65
CA LEU A 430 37.84 16.96 -46.22
C LEU A 430 38.81 17.20 -47.38
N SER A 431 39.95 17.82 -47.08
CA SER A 431 41.04 18.05 -48.02
C SER A 431 42.36 17.54 -47.43
N GLY A 432 43.14 16.80 -48.21
CA GLY A 432 44.41 16.22 -47.78
C GLY A 432 44.25 14.92 -47.00
N GLY A 433 44.72 14.88 -45.75
CA GLY A 433 44.79 13.67 -44.91
C GLY A 433 46.21 13.13 -44.74
N GLU A 434 47.20 14.03 -44.65
CA GLU A 434 48.60 13.67 -44.44
C GLU A 434 48.78 13.03 -43.06
N GLN A 435 49.59 11.97 -43.00
CA GLN A 435 49.90 11.31 -41.73
C GLN A 435 50.91 12.15 -40.95
N VAL A 436 50.54 12.52 -39.73
CA VAL A 436 51.38 13.20 -38.76
C VAL A 436 51.78 12.16 -37.71
N ASP A 437 53.02 12.24 -37.22
CA ASP A 437 53.63 11.43 -36.14
C ASP A 437 53.50 9.89 -36.17
N GLY A 438 52.93 9.33 -37.24
CA GLY A 438 52.70 7.90 -37.39
C GLY A 438 51.36 7.42 -36.80
N ALA A 439 50.70 8.20 -35.94
CA ALA A 439 49.45 7.82 -35.28
C ALA A 439 48.25 8.66 -35.73
N HIS A 440 48.46 9.84 -36.30
CA HIS A 440 47.39 10.77 -36.64
C HIS A 440 47.36 11.15 -38.13
N ARG A 441 46.21 11.64 -38.60
CA ARG A 441 46.05 12.27 -39.92
C ARG A 441 45.39 13.64 -39.76
N VAL A 442 45.83 14.59 -40.57
CA VAL A 442 45.32 15.97 -40.54
C VAL A 442 44.60 16.30 -41.85
N PHE A 443 43.39 16.82 -41.73
CA PHE A 443 42.57 17.25 -42.86
C PHE A 443 42.24 18.73 -42.77
N THR A 444 42.36 19.44 -43.90
CA THR A 444 41.89 20.82 -44.07
C THR A 444 40.49 20.83 -44.70
N PHE A 445 39.94 22.02 -44.90
CA PHE A 445 38.52 22.19 -45.23
C PHE A 445 38.28 22.68 -46.67
N ARG A 446 37.21 22.17 -47.29
CA ARG A 446 36.60 22.73 -48.49
C ARG A 446 35.10 22.95 -48.26
N ASP A 447 34.56 23.95 -48.94
CA ASP A 447 33.13 24.24 -48.93
C ASP A 447 32.34 23.06 -49.51
N PRO A 448 31.26 22.61 -48.86
CA PRO A 448 30.56 21.38 -49.26
C PRO A 448 29.87 21.50 -50.63
N PHE A 449 29.53 22.70 -51.10
CA PHE A 449 28.80 22.95 -52.34
C PHE A 449 29.70 23.31 -53.52
N THR A 450 30.66 24.22 -53.30
CA THR A 450 31.55 24.77 -54.32
C THR A 450 32.90 24.08 -54.38
N GLU A 451 33.24 23.28 -53.37
CA GLU A 451 34.54 22.64 -53.18
C GLU A 451 35.73 23.62 -53.11
N ALA A 452 35.45 24.92 -52.94
CA ALA A 452 36.48 25.93 -52.75
C ALA A 452 37.18 25.73 -51.38
N PRO A 453 38.49 25.99 -51.26
CA PRO A 453 39.19 25.91 -49.98
C PRO A 453 38.58 26.84 -48.92
N VAL A 454 38.40 26.33 -47.70
CA VAL A 454 37.97 27.11 -46.52
C VAL A 454 39.19 27.27 -45.62
N ALA A 455 39.63 28.51 -45.40
CA ALA A 455 40.89 28.79 -44.71
C ALA A 455 40.83 28.44 -43.22
N THR A 456 39.74 28.81 -42.54
CA THR A 456 39.53 28.52 -41.12
C THR A 456 38.04 28.34 -40.82
N ILE A 457 37.74 27.68 -39.70
CA ILE A 457 36.41 27.58 -39.11
C ILE A 457 36.45 28.09 -37.66
N ASP A 458 35.32 28.56 -37.15
CA ASP A 458 35.17 28.95 -35.74
C ASP A 458 34.89 27.70 -34.88
N PRO A 459 35.78 27.33 -33.94
CA PRO A 459 35.56 26.19 -33.05
C PRO A 459 34.59 26.50 -31.90
N ALA A 460 34.32 27.77 -31.60
CA ALA A 460 33.57 28.19 -30.41
C ALA A 460 32.16 27.56 -30.31
N PRO A 461 31.36 27.40 -31.38
CA PRO A 461 30.04 26.77 -31.30
C PRO A 461 30.07 25.29 -30.92
N PHE A 462 31.21 24.61 -31.10
CA PHE A 462 31.34 23.17 -30.86
C PHE A 462 31.87 22.88 -29.45
N GLY A 463 32.68 23.76 -28.87
CA GLY A 463 33.39 23.48 -27.62
C GLY A 463 34.36 22.29 -27.77
N GLU A 464 34.77 21.71 -26.63
CA GLU A 464 35.83 20.69 -26.60
C GLU A 464 35.33 19.26 -26.29
N VAL A 465 34.04 19.09 -25.95
CA VAL A 465 33.49 17.81 -25.48
C VAL A 465 32.76 17.07 -26.59
N GLY A 466 33.10 15.79 -26.77
CA GLY A 466 32.39 14.89 -27.69
C GLY A 466 32.51 15.28 -29.17
N LEU A 467 33.60 15.93 -29.55
CA LEU A 467 33.84 16.38 -30.92
C LEU A 467 33.95 15.18 -31.87
N LYS A 468 33.18 15.22 -32.96
CA LYS A 468 33.01 14.10 -33.87
C LYS A 468 32.65 14.54 -35.28
N ILE A 469 32.94 13.69 -36.25
CA ILE A 469 32.48 13.87 -37.62
C ILE A 469 31.59 12.70 -38.03
N ARG A 470 30.47 13.02 -38.68
CA ARG A 470 29.64 12.04 -39.38
C ARG A 470 29.86 12.16 -40.87
N ARG A 471 30.16 11.04 -41.54
CA ARG A 471 30.37 11.02 -42.98
C ARG A 471 29.05 10.83 -43.73
N TRP A 472 28.88 11.61 -44.80
CA TRP A 472 27.72 11.60 -45.68
C TRP A 472 28.14 11.22 -47.10
N SER A 473 27.25 10.54 -47.82
CA SER A 473 27.50 10.10 -49.20
C SER A 473 27.27 11.21 -50.23
N GLY A 474 26.42 12.19 -49.93
CA GLY A 474 26.21 13.36 -50.76
C GLY A 474 25.22 14.36 -50.18
N LEU A 475 24.98 15.43 -50.93
CA LEU A 475 24.01 16.48 -50.62
C LEU A 475 23.16 16.80 -51.85
N VAL A 476 21.91 17.21 -51.62
CA VAL A 476 20.97 17.66 -52.66
C VAL A 476 20.21 18.88 -52.17
N VAL A 477 19.84 19.78 -53.08
CA VAL A 477 19.18 21.05 -52.72
C VAL A 477 17.82 21.13 -53.40
N ARG A 478 16.77 21.34 -52.61
CA ARG A 478 15.43 21.71 -53.11
C ARG A 478 15.33 23.23 -53.14
N THR A 479 15.06 23.81 -54.30
CA THR A 479 14.76 25.25 -54.44
C THR A 479 13.25 25.49 -54.45
N GLY A 480 12.76 26.52 -53.76
CA GLY A 480 11.35 26.92 -53.79
C GLY A 480 10.35 25.98 -53.06
N ALA A 481 9.12 26.48 -52.93
CA ALA A 481 7.99 25.74 -52.37
C ALA A 481 7.38 24.73 -53.38
N GLY A 482 6.75 23.68 -52.85
CA GLY A 482 6.02 22.68 -53.63
C GLY A 482 6.78 21.38 -53.93
N ARG A 483 6.06 20.41 -54.50
CA ARG A 483 6.56 19.07 -54.78
C ARG A 483 7.76 19.07 -55.73
N LYS A 484 8.84 18.40 -55.34
CA LYS A 484 10.03 18.17 -56.19
C LYS A 484 10.51 16.73 -56.12
N THR A 485 11.15 16.28 -57.20
CA THR A 485 11.88 15.02 -57.24
C THR A 485 13.37 15.31 -57.26
N LEU A 486 14.11 14.77 -56.28
CA LEU A 486 15.56 14.87 -56.20
C LEU A 486 16.18 13.51 -56.51
N ASP A 487 17.12 13.46 -57.45
CA ASP A 487 17.92 12.26 -57.72
C ASP A 487 19.07 12.16 -56.70
N LEU A 488 19.23 10.99 -56.05
CA LEU A 488 20.33 10.74 -55.11
C LEU A 488 21.50 10.06 -55.82
N GLU A 489 21.42 8.74 -56.01
CA GLU A 489 22.35 7.97 -56.83
C GLU A 489 21.72 6.62 -57.23
N ARG A 490 22.33 5.93 -58.21
CA ARG A 490 22.02 4.52 -58.56
C ARG A 490 20.52 4.22 -58.78
N GLY A 491 19.77 5.20 -59.27
CA GLY A 491 18.33 5.10 -59.56
C GLY A 491 17.40 5.43 -58.39
N ILE A 492 17.95 5.78 -57.21
CA ILE A 492 17.19 6.22 -56.05
C ILE A 492 16.77 7.68 -56.23
N ARG A 493 15.48 7.95 -55.99
CA ARG A 493 14.86 9.27 -56.04
C ARG A 493 14.09 9.56 -54.76
N ALA A 494 14.07 10.83 -54.38
CA ALA A 494 13.25 11.34 -53.30
C ALA A 494 12.17 12.25 -53.88
N GLU A 495 10.90 11.87 -53.73
CA GLU A 495 9.77 12.77 -53.96
C GLU A 495 9.48 13.51 -52.67
N ILE A 496 9.58 14.83 -52.70
CA ILE A 496 9.60 15.69 -51.51
C ILE A 496 8.50 16.74 -51.65
N ASP A 497 7.68 16.90 -50.61
CA ASP A 497 6.55 17.84 -50.59
C ASP A 497 6.36 18.44 -49.18
N GLY A 498 5.76 19.62 -49.08
CA GLY A 498 5.54 20.32 -47.81
C GLY A 498 6.75 21.04 -47.24
N ASP A 499 6.68 21.37 -45.94
CA ASP A 499 7.63 22.18 -45.16
C ASP A 499 8.53 21.30 -44.28
N PHE A 500 9.79 21.69 -44.11
CA PHE A 500 10.78 20.88 -43.40
C PHE A 500 11.37 21.58 -42.19
N GLU A 501 11.93 20.79 -41.28
CA GLU A 501 12.80 21.26 -40.21
C GLU A 501 14.17 20.55 -40.30
N PRO A 502 15.28 21.24 -39.99
CA PRO A 502 16.58 20.61 -39.80
C PRO A 502 16.54 19.42 -38.84
N GLY A 503 17.33 18.38 -39.15
CA GLY A 503 17.43 17.17 -38.35
C GLY A 503 16.38 16.09 -38.67
N SER A 504 15.27 16.44 -39.33
CA SER A 504 14.29 15.46 -39.85
C SER A 504 14.92 14.54 -40.89
N TRP A 505 14.66 13.23 -40.84
CA TRP A 505 15.22 12.29 -41.81
C TRP A 505 14.30 11.13 -42.16
N TRP A 506 14.57 10.46 -43.30
CA TRP A 506 13.81 9.31 -43.80
C TRP A 506 14.75 8.19 -44.23
N GLN A 507 14.28 6.94 -44.19
CA GLN A 507 15.05 5.75 -44.53
C GLN A 507 14.48 4.99 -45.71
N TYR A 508 15.33 4.34 -46.50
CA TYR A 508 14.91 3.45 -47.58
C TYR A 508 15.85 2.26 -47.74
N GLU A 509 15.29 1.06 -47.73
CA GLU A 509 16.01 -0.16 -48.02
C GLU A 509 16.13 -0.37 -49.53
N ALA A 510 17.37 -0.31 -50.03
CA ALA A 510 17.66 -0.61 -51.42
C ALA A 510 18.21 -2.03 -51.55
N ARG A 511 17.64 -2.81 -52.49
CA ARG A 511 18.00 -4.20 -52.76
C ARG A 511 18.34 -4.38 -54.25
N PRO A 512 19.46 -5.02 -54.61
CA PRO A 512 19.73 -5.35 -56.00
C PRO A 512 18.68 -6.31 -56.53
N ALA A 513 18.12 -6.01 -57.72
CA ALA A 513 17.23 -6.90 -58.48
C ALA A 513 15.91 -7.34 -57.80
N ALA A 514 15.54 -6.75 -56.65
CA ALA A 514 14.29 -7.02 -55.97
C ALA A 514 13.65 -5.71 -55.48
N ASP A 515 12.32 -5.65 -55.53
CA ASP A 515 11.57 -4.58 -54.87
C ASP A 515 11.70 -4.69 -53.35
N ASN A 516 11.54 -3.57 -52.66
CA ASN A 516 11.51 -3.57 -51.21
C ASN A 516 10.25 -4.31 -50.70
N ALA A 517 10.44 -5.51 -50.15
CA ALA A 517 9.37 -6.36 -49.62
C ALA A 517 8.86 -5.94 -48.23
N ASN A 518 9.58 -5.06 -47.52
CA ASN A 518 9.23 -4.58 -46.18
C ASN A 518 8.25 -3.39 -46.21
N GLY A 519 7.76 -3.00 -47.39
CA GLY A 519 6.86 -1.85 -47.58
C GLY A 519 7.60 -0.55 -47.94
N PRO A 520 6.85 0.54 -48.24
CA PRO A 520 7.46 1.83 -48.52
C PRO A 520 8.17 2.38 -47.28
N ALA A 521 9.19 3.22 -47.50
CA ALA A 521 9.74 4.09 -46.47
C ALA A 521 8.60 4.80 -45.71
N VAL A 522 8.70 4.88 -44.38
CA VAL A 522 7.78 5.69 -43.56
C VAL A 522 7.78 7.10 -44.12
N LEU A 523 6.60 7.66 -44.40
CA LEU A 523 6.46 8.98 -45.05
C LEU A 523 6.65 10.14 -44.07
N THR A 524 6.53 9.87 -42.77
CA THR A 524 6.83 10.81 -41.69
C THR A 524 8.33 10.78 -41.35
N PRO A 525 8.91 11.91 -40.94
CA PRO A 525 10.30 11.95 -40.54
C PRO A 525 10.56 11.02 -39.35
N HIS A 526 11.58 10.19 -39.47
CA HIS A 526 12.16 9.44 -38.37
C HIS A 526 13.11 10.33 -37.54
N GLY A 527 13.28 9.97 -36.27
CA GLY A 527 14.14 10.66 -35.31
C GLY A 527 13.76 10.30 -33.88
N PRO A 528 14.53 10.75 -32.87
CA PRO A 528 14.10 10.58 -31.49
C PRO A 528 12.78 11.31 -31.28
N GLU A 529 11.82 10.62 -30.67
CA GLU A 529 10.57 11.25 -30.26
C GLU A 529 10.87 12.43 -29.33
N ARG A 530 10.27 13.58 -29.63
CA ARG A 530 10.43 14.81 -28.85
C ARG A 530 9.11 15.10 -28.15
N LEU A 531 9.14 15.04 -26.83
CA LEU A 531 7.99 15.21 -25.97
C LEU A 531 8.10 16.54 -25.24
N PHE A 532 6.99 17.27 -25.13
CA PHE A 532 6.96 18.60 -24.54
C PHE A 532 5.93 18.68 -23.42
N ALA A 533 6.26 19.39 -22.35
CA ALA A 533 5.32 19.74 -21.30
C ALA A 533 5.50 21.20 -20.88
N PRO A 534 4.42 21.97 -20.70
CA PRO A 534 4.51 23.32 -20.19
C PRO A 534 4.91 23.29 -18.70
N LEU A 535 5.73 24.25 -18.25
CA LEU A 535 6.15 24.37 -16.85
C LEU A 535 5.63 25.65 -16.20
N ALA A 536 5.94 26.80 -16.78
CA ALA A 536 5.53 28.08 -16.22
C ALA A 536 5.46 29.18 -17.27
N LEU A 537 4.63 30.19 -17.01
CA LEU A 537 4.65 31.46 -17.71
C LEU A 537 5.40 32.49 -16.87
N LEU A 538 6.48 33.01 -17.43
CA LEU A 538 7.34 34.02 -16.81
C LEU A 538 7.26 35.34 -17.58
N GLU A 539 7.43 36.44 -16.88
CA GLU A 539 7.51 37.78 -17.47
C GLU A 539 8.76 38.49 -16.94
N THR A 540 9.53 39.10 -17.84
CA THR A 540 10.73 39.85 -17.47
C THR A 540 10.38 41.15 -16.74
N ALA A 541 11.12 41.43 -15.68
CA ALA A 541 11.04 42.67 -14.92
C ALA A 541 12.11 43.68 -15.41
N PRO A 542 12.13 44.93 -14.90
CA PRO A 542 13.24 45.86 -15.12
C PRO A 542 14.61 45.25 -14.79
N ALA A 543 15.66 45.73 -15.44
CA ALA A 543 17.02 45.23 -15.22
C ALA A 543 17.42 45.24 -13.73
N GLY A 544 17.98 44.13 -13.23
CA GLY A 544 18.33 43.96 -11.82
C GLY A 544 17.19 43.49 -10.91
N GLU A 545 15.98 43.29 -11.45
CA GLU A 545 14.87 42.63 -10.77
C GLU A 545 14.72 41.16 -11.22
N PRO A 546 14.29 40.26 -10.32
CA PRO A 546 13.94 38.89 -10.71
C PRO A 546 12.76 38.85 -11.66
N MET A 547 12.67 37.79 -12.47
CA MET A 547 11.50 37.55 -13.30
C MET A 547 10.22 37.44 -12.46
N ARG A 548 9.08 37.78 -13.05
CA ARG A 548 7.76 37.61 -12.43
C ARG A 548 7.16 36.28 -12.88
N LEU A 549 6.82 35.42 -11.93
CA LEU A 549 6.00 34.25 -12.20
C LEU A 549 4.55 34.68 -12.43
N VAL A 550 4.03 34.44 -13.62
CA VAL A 550 2.65 34.78 -14.00
C VAL A 550 1.71 33.62 -13.67
N ALA A 551 2.10 32.40 -14.03
CA ALA A 551 1.35 31.18 -13.76
C ALA A 551 2.26 29.95 -13.79
N TRP A 552 1.96 28.96 -12.95
CA TRP A 552 2.41 27.59 -13.18
C TRP A 552 1.50 26.93 -14.21
N LEU A 553 2.09 26.20 -15.16
CA LEU A 553 1.37 25.55 -16.26
C LEU A 553 1.52 24.03 -16.24
N ASP A 554 2.40 23.52 -15.39
CA ASP A 554 2.65 22.11 -15.21
C ASP A 554 1.54 21.41 -14.44
N THR A 555 1.30 20.16 -14.81
CA THR A 555 0.42 19.27 -14.06
C THR A 555 1.21 18.67 -12.90
N ARG A 556 0.72 18.89 -11.67
CA ARG A 556 1.22 18.19 -10.48
C ARG A 556 0.19 17.15 -10.07
N TYR A 557 0.62 15.92 -9.91
CA TYR A 557 -0.23 14.83 -9.43
C TYR A 557 0.43 14.18 -8.20
N ARG A 558 -0.31 13.37 -7.45
CA ARG A 558 0.29 12.56 -6.40
C ARG A 558 0.45 11.13 -6.89
N ARG A 559 1.34 10.39 -6.24
CA ARG A 559 1.42 8.94 -6.47
C ARG A 559 0.09 8.34 -6.02
N LEU A 560 -0.38 7.30 -6.71
CA LEU A 560 -1.68 6.67 -6.41
C LEU A 560 -1.84 6.21 -4.95
N CYS A 561 -0.73 5.92 -4.26
CA CYS A 561 -0.72 5.56 -2.84
C CYS A 561 -0.80 6.74 -1.86
N ASP A 562 -0.62 7.96 -2.36
CA ASP A 562 -0.56 9.22 -1.60
C ASP A 562 -1.74 10.16 -1.94
N ASP A 563 -2.72 9.68 -2.73
CA ASP A 563 -3.92 10.42 -3.11
C ASP A 563 -4.86 10.61 -1.91
N GLU A 564 -5.29 11.85 -1.72
CA GLU A 564 -6.22 12.29 -0.68
C GLU A 564 -7.36 13.06 -1.34
N ALA A 565 -8.55 13.08 -0.73
CA ALA A 565 -9.73 13.71 -1.30
C ALA A 565 -9.55 15.22 -1.60
N ASP A 566 -8.74 15.93 -0.82
CA ASP A 566 -8.44 17.37 -1.02
C ASP A 566 -7.71 17.65 -2.33
N ALA A 567 -6.99 16.65 -2.87
CA ALA A 567 -6.15 16.81 -4.04
C ALA A 567 -6.86 16.40 -5.34
N ILE A 568 -8.08 15.84 -5.26
CA ILE A 568 -8.83 15.38 -6.41
C ILE A 568 -9.83 16.47 -6.80
N ALA A 569 -9.66 17.04 -8.00
CA ALA A 569 -10.59 18.04 -8.52
C ALA A 569 -12.01 17.48 -8.63
N TYR A 570 -12.99 18.29 -8.27
CA TYR A 570 -14.40 17.97 -8.36
C TYR A 570 -15.13 19.07 -9.13
N ASP A 571 -15.96 18.68 -10.10
CA ASP A 571 -16.79 19.62 -10.86
C ASP A 571 -18.09 19.86 -10.09
N GLY A 572 -18.04 20.77 -9.12
CA GLY A 572 -19.16 21.10 -8.25
C GLY A 572 -20.38 21.64 -8.99
N ASP A 573 -20.18 22.33 -10.13
CA ASP A 573 -21.26 22.90 -10.93
C ASP A 573 -22.24 21.81 -11.41
N ARG A 574 -21.73 20.61 -11.74
CA ARG A 574 -22.58 19.46 -12.13
C ARG A 574 -23.47 18.95 -11.00
N ALA A 575 -23.06 19.18 -9.75
CA ALA A 575 -23.78 18.78 -8.55
C ALA A 575 -24.44 19.97 -7.83
N GLY A 576 -24.42 21.15 -8.44
CA GLY A 576 -24.97 22.39 -7.88
C GLY A 576 -24.29 22.80 -6.57
N THR A 577 -22.98 22.59 -6.44
CA THR A 577 -22.13 22.92 -5.29
C THR A 577 -20.97 23.80 -5.75
N ALA A 578 -20.43 24.62 -4.84
CA ALA A 578 -19.25 25.43 -5.11
C ALA A 578 -17.93 24.66 -4.88
N ALA A 579 -18.00 23.39 -4.48
CA ALA A 579 -16.85 22.55 -4.20
C ALA A 579 -16.01 22.33 -5.46
N ASP A 580 -14.72 22.61 -5.35
CA ASP A 580 -13.76 22.39 -6.43
C ASP A 580 -12.84 21.17 -6.18
N SER A 581 -13.00 20.52 -5.03
CA SER A 581 -12.31 19.27 -4.68
C SER A 581 -13.27 18.20 -4.15
N VAL A 582 -12.85 16.93 -4.18
CA VAL A 582 -13.63 15.82 -3.61
C VAL A 582 -13.78 16.00 -2.11
N GLN A 583 -12.77 16.52 -1.39
CA GLN A 583 -12.93 16.81 0.04
C GLN A 583 -13.94 17.94 0.27
N GLU A 584 -13.88 19.04 -0.45
CA GLU A 584 -14.90 20.10 -0.33
C GLU A 584 -16.30 19.58 -0.69
N ALA A 585 -16.40 18.70 -1.68
CA ALA A 585 -17.66 18.07 -2.06
C ALA A 585 -18.16 17.12 -0.99
N LEU A 586 -17.26 16.39 -0.33
CA LEU A 586 -17.56 15.53 0.82
C LEU A 586 -17.93 16.37 2.04
N ASP A 587 -17.27 17.50 2.28
CA ASP A 587 -17.56 18.43 3.37
C ASP A 587 -18.90 19.11 3.15
N GLU A 588 -19.17 19.57 1.93
CA GLU A 588 -20.45 20.15 1.56
C GLU A 588 -21.57 19.09 1.56
N LEU A 589 -21.32 17.88 1.05
CA LEU A 589 -22.24 16.76 1.16
C LEU A 589 -22.48 16.42 2.63
N PHE A 590 -21.45 16.40 3.45
CA PHE A 590 -21.56 16.14 4.89
C PHE A 590 -22.42 17.21 5.59
N LEU A 591 -22.28 18.47 5.19
CA LEU A 591 -23.13 19.57 5.66
C LEU A 591 -24.56 19.47 5.11
N ARG A 592 -24.75 19.03 3.86
CA ARG A 592 -26.05 18.81 3.19
C ARG A 592 -26.79 17.54 3.67
N VAL A 593 -26.05 16.52 4.14
CA VAL A 593 -26.58 15.25 4.68
C VAL A 593 -27.31 15.47 6.01
N SER A 594 -27.24 16.68 6.59
CA SER A 594 -28.17 17.12 7.64
C SER A 594 -29.65 17.11 7.23
N GLU A 595 -29.97 17.03 5.93
CA GLU A 595 -31.36 16.88 5.43
C GLU A 595 -31.63 15.53 4.72
N GLY A 596 -30.67 14.61 4.69
CA GLY A 596 -30.73 13.36 3.89
C GLY A 596 -30.99 12.06 4.65
N CYS A 597 -30.86 12.02 5.97
CA CYS A 597 -31.33 10.89 6.78
C CYS A 597 -32.70 11.23 7.35
N GLY A 598 -33.74 10.49 6.98
CA GLY A 598 -35.08 10.62 7.57
C GLY A 598 -35.18 10.11 9.02
N GLU A 599 -34.07 10.08 9.76
CA GLU A 599 -33.87 9.32 11.00
C GLU A 599 -32.90 10.04 11.96
N LEU A 600 -33.06 9.80 13.28
CA LEU A 600 -32.49 10.59 14.37
C LEU A 600 -30.95 10.62 14.32
N THR A 601 -30.37 11.82 14.26
CA THR A 601 -28.92 12.00 14.13
C THR A 601 -28.29 12.47 15.44
N VAL A 602 -27.19 11.84 15.86
CA VAL A 602 -26.48 12.15 17.12
C VAL A 602 -25.14 12.83 16.82
N HIS A 603 -25.13 14.15 16.92
CA HIS A 603 -23.91 14.97 16.77
C HIS A 603 -22.89 14.73 17.90
N GLU A 604 -21.65 15.14 17.68
CA GLU A 604 -20.62 15.14 18.73
C GLU A 604 -21.04 16.09 19.87
N GLY A 605 -20.99 15.61 21.12
CA GLY A 605 -21.43 16.34 22.31
C GLY A 605 -22.89 16.14 22.73
N VAL A 606 -23.71 15.47 21.90
CA VAL A 606 -25.07 15.05 22.27
C VAL A 606 -25.03 13.67 22.93
N GLU A 607 -25.71 13.52 24.06
CA GLU A 607 -25.80 12.23 24.76
C GLU A 607 -26.71 11.26 24.00
N ILE A 608 -26.20 10.06 23.71
CA ILE A 608 -26.94 9.03 22.93
C ILE A 608 -28.23 8.64 23.65
N GLN A 609 -28.22 8.62 25.00
CA GLN A 609 -29.40 8.28 25.80
C GLN A 609 -30.56 9.24 25.56
N ASP A 610 -30.29 10.54 25.42
CA ASP A 610 -31.33 11.55 25.21
C ASP A 610 -32.10 11.29 23.90
N VAL A 611 -31.38 10.93 22.83
CA VAL A 611 -31.97 10.59 21.53
C VAL A 611 -32.76 9.27 21.57
N VAL A 612 -32.30 8.28 22.33
CA VAL A 612 -33.03 7.02 22.56
C VAL A 612 -34.34 7.26 23.33
N ASP A 613 -34.34 8.20 24.27
CA ASP A 613 -35.47 8.51 25.12
C ASP A 613 -36.60 9.24 24.37
N GLU A 614 -36.28 9.92 23.26
CA GLU A 614 -37.26 10.54 22.35
C GLU A 614 -38.11 9.52 21.57
N ILE A 615 -37.61 8.30 21.38
CA ILE A 615 -38.35 7.26 20.63
C ILE A 615 -39.51 6.76 21.51
N PRO A 616 -40.78 6.79 21.05
CA PRO A 616 -41.89 6.29 21.86
C PRO A 616 -41.81 4.76 22.07
N PRO A 617 -42.43 4.20 23.14
CA PRO A 617 -42.55 2.75 23.31
C PRO A 617 -43.15 2.07 22.08
N GLY A 618 -42.54 1.00 21.59
CA GLY A 618 -42.89 0.32 20.33
C GLY A 618 -42.53 1.09 19.05
N GLY A 619 -41.96 2.30 19.16
CA GLY A 619 -41.50 3.10 18.02
C GLY A 619 -40.23 2.53 17.40
N SER A 620 -40.12 2.69 16.08
CA SER A 620 -38.96 2.26 15.28
C SER A 620 -38.15 3.48 14.86
N ALA A 621 -36.83 3.35 14.83
CA ALA A 621 -35.94 4.44 14.42
C ALA A 621 -34.56 3.91 14.03
N ARG A 622 -33.96 4.50 13.00
CA ARG A 622 -32.51 4.48 12.85
C ARG A 622 -31.88 5.66 13.58
N ILE A 623 -30.73 5.40 14.19
CA ILE A 623 -29.95 6.34 14.97
C ILE A 623 -28.57 6.43 14.31
N CYS A 624 -28.27 7.57 13.72
CA CYS A 624 -27.01 7.82 13.01
C CYS A 624 -26.00 8.51 13.93
N LEU A 625 -24.92 7.83 14.27
CA LEU A 625 -23.85 8.33 15.12
C LEU A 625 -22.77 9.01 14.27
N HIS A 626 -22.60 10.34 14.41
CA HIS A 626 -21.54 11.08 13.70
C HIS A 626 -20.12 10.56 14.02
N ALA A 627 -19.15 10.91 13.17
CA ALA A 627 -17.74 10.72 13.50
C ALA A 627 -17.37 11.46 14.81
N GLY A 628 -16.40 10.95 15.54
CA GLY A 628 -15.93 11.50 16.81
C GLY A 628 -15.81 10.46 17.92
N VAL A 629 -15.06 10.82 18.96
CA VAL A 629 -14.88 10.02 20.17
C VAL A 629 -15.94 10.41 21.20
N ARG A 630 -16.69 9.44 21.71
CA ARG A 630 -17.75 9.65 22.71
C ARG A 630 -17.45 8.89 23.98
N ASP A 631 -17.20 9.64 25.05
CA ASP A 631 -16.96 9.08 26.38
C ASP A 631 -18.29 8.84 27.12
N LEU A 632 -18.74 7.58 27.14
CA LEU A 632 -19.96 7.16 27.83
C LEU A 632 -19.72 7.03 29.33
N ARG A 633 -20.36 7.92 30.10
CA ARG A 633 -20.33 7.90 31.57
C ARG A 633 -21.20 6.80 32.17
N THR A 634 -22.28 6.46 31.46
CA THR A 634 -23.22 5.40 31.83
C THR A 634 -23.58 4.56 30.59
N PRO A 635 -23.94 3.27 30.76
CA PRO A 635 -24.39 2.45 29.63
C PRO A 635 -25.67 3.02 29.01
N VAL A 636 -25.77 2.98 27.69
CA VAL A 636 -26.98 3.39 26.96
C VAL A 636 -28.03 2.27 27.07
N ARG A 637 -29.16 2.59 27.70
CA ARG A 637 -30.24 1.65 27.97
C ARG A 637 -31.39 1.87 27.01
N VAL A 638 -31.77 0.83 26.29
CA VAL A 638 -32.81 0.85 25.25
C VAL A 638 -33.84 -0.22 25.57
N ALA A 639 -35.06 0.18 25.97
CA ALA A 639 -36.09 -0.76 26.40
C ALA A 639 -37.42 -0.57 25.67
N GLY A 640 -38.04 -1.68 25.27
CA GLY A 640 -39.41 -1.74 24.77
C GLY A 640 -39.66 -0.96 23.47
N LYS A 641 -38.67 -0.91 22.57
CA LYS A 641 -38.76 -0.22 21.26
C LYS A 641 -39.16 -1.20 20.13
N GLY A 642 -39.54 -0.67 18.98
CA GLY A 642 -39.86 -1.42 17.77
C GLY A 642 -38.58 -1.90 17.05
N ASP A 643 -38.46 -1.55 15.77
CA ASP A 643 -37.28 -1.85 14.95
C ASP A 643 -36.25 -0.73 15.07
N LEU A 644 -35.05 -1.06 15.55
CA LEU A 644 -33.98 -0.11 15.79
C LEU A 644 -32.76 -0.41 14.94
N GLU A 645 -32.19 0.63 14.34
CA GLU A 645 -30.94 0.53 13.61
C GLU A 645 -29.94 1.60 14.10
N VAL A 646 -28.91 1.21 14.84
CA VAL A 646 -27.84 2.10 15.30
C VAL A 646 -26.65 1.97 14.35
N VAL A 647 -26.31 3.05 13.64
CA VAL A 647 -25.29 3.06 12.58
C VAL A 647 -24.23 4.12 12.89
N GLY A 648 -22.96 3.75 12.80
CA GLY A 648 -21.83 4.69 12.83
C GLY A 648 -21.11 4.80 11.48
N LEU A 649 -19.92 5.36 11.51
CA LEU A 649 -19.01 5.54 10.37
C LEU A 649 -17.73 4.69 10.52
N GLY A 650 -17.89 3.45 10.98
CA GLY A 650 -16.82 2.50 11.22
C GLY A 650 -15.86 2.97 12.32
N GLY A 651 -14.56 3.00 12.02
CA GLY A 651 -13.53 3.47 12.95
C GLY A 651 -13.60 4.96 13.29
N ALA A 652 -14.34 5.76 12.50
CA ALA A 652 -14.52 7.18 12.78
C ALA A 652 -15.51 7.45 13.93
N THR A 653 -16.42 6.51 14.23
CA THR A 653 -17.34 6.59 15.38
C THR A 653 -16.81 5.70 16.50
N LEU A 654 -16.18 6.30 17.52
CA LEU A 654 -15.62 5.59 18.66
C LEU A 654 -16.44 5.83 19.94
N LEU A 655 -16.99 4.76 20.52
CA LEU A 655 -17.64 4.76 21.83
C LEU A 655 -16.64 4.26 22.88
N ARG A 656 -16.29 5.09 23.84
CA ARG A 656 -15.34 4.76 24.91
C ARG A 656 -16.02 4.82 26.27
N THR A 657 -15.74 3.87 27.15
CA THR A 657 -16.25 3.92 28.53
C THR A 657 -15.22 3.40 29.54
N THR A 658 -15.24 3.98 30.75
CA THR A 658 -14.48 3.47 31.91
C THR A 658 -15.17 2.25 32.54
N GLY A 659 -16.47 2.07 32.28
CA GLY A 659 -17.21 0.86 32.59
C GLY A 659 -16.95 -0.27 31.59
N ARG A 660 -17.71 -1.35 31.69
CA ARG A 660 -17.65 -2.46 30.73
C ARG A 660 -18.80 -2.43 29.73
N GLN A 661 -19.99 -2.10 30.19
CA GLN A 661 -21.22 -2.13 29.39
C GLN A 661 -21.40 -0.84 28.60
N VAL A 662 -21.68 -0.97 27.31
CA VAL A 662 -21.89 0.15 26.37
C VAL A 662 -23.37 0.27 26.01
N PHE A 663 -23.99 -0.83 25.56
CA PHE A 663 -25.40 -0.88 25.23
C PHE A 663 -26.12 -2.01 25.96
N GLU A 664 -27.32 -1.70 26.45
CA GLU A 664 -28.27 -2.66 26.99
C GLU A 664 -29.63 -2.54 26.29
N PHE A 665 -29.95 -3.50 25.44
CA PHE A 665 -31.23 -3.60 24.74
C PHE A 665 -32.14 -4.61 25.44
N THR A 666 -33.38 -4.22 25.75
CA THR A 666 -34.37 -5.09 26.40
C THR A 666 -35.73 -5.02 25.70
N GLY A 667 -36.27 -6.16 25.27
CA GLY A 667 -37.63 -6.26 24.75
C GLY A 667 -37.88 -5.45 23.46
N CYS A 668 -36.85 -5.32 22.60
CA CYS A 668 -36.98 -4.60 21.32
C CYS A 668 -37.46 -5.53 20.19
N GLY A 669 -38.17 -4.98 19.20
CA GLY A 669 -38.63 -5.73 18.02
C GLY A 669 -37.47 -6.28 17.20
N SER A 670 -36.65 -5.40 16.64
CA SER A 670 -35.37 -5.75 16.04
C SER A 670 -34.30 -4.74 16.45
N VAL A 671 -33.05 -5.18 16.53
CA VAL A 671 -31.91 -4.32 16.82
C VAL A 671 -30.79 -4.63 15.84
N VAL A 672 -30.43 -3.65 15.02
CA VAL A 672 -29.27 -3.66 14.15
C VAL A 672 -28.24 -2.69 14.74
N LEU A 673 -27.03 -3.16 15.01
CA LEU A 673 -25.90 -2.32 15.42
C LEU A 673 -24.76 -2.54 14.43
N ARG A 674 -24.35 -1.49 13.71
CA ARG A 674 -23.34 -1.62 12.66
C ARG A 674 -22.39 -0.45 12.55
N ASP A 675 -21.19 -0.74 12.04
CA ASP A 675 -20.20 0.28 11.66
C ASP A 675 -19.77 1.17 12.85
N VAL A 676 -19.44 0.60 14.00
CA VAL A 676 -19.02 1.33 15.22
C VAL A 676 -17.74 0.73 15.83
N ALA A 677 -16.86 1.58 16.34
CA ALA A 677 -15.73 1.19 17.20
C ALA A 677 -16.07 1.36 18.69
N ILE A 678 -15.65 0.41 19.53
CA ILE A 678 -15.93 0.36 20.97
C ILE A 678 -14.64 0.09 21.75
N GLU A 679 -14.38 0.87 22.80
CA GLU A 679 -13.30 0.69 23.76
C GLU A 679 -13.86 0.67 25.20
N VAL A 680 -13.55 -0.37 25.97
CA VAL A 680 -14.04 -0.53 27.35
C VAL A 680 -12.91 -0.68 28.35
N GLY A 681 -13.12 -0.12 29.57
CA GLY A 681 -12.14 -0.12 30.66
C GLY A 681 -12.57 -0.87 31.93
N GLY A 682 -13.82 -1.33 32.02
CA GLY A 682 -14.37 -2.00 33.21
C GLY A 682 -14.26 -3.52 33.16
N VAL A 683 -14.48 -4.18 34.30
CA VAL A 683 -14.33 -5.65 34.46
C VAL A 683 -15.65 -6.41 34.59
N ALA A 684 -16.74 -5.74 34.99
CA ALA A 684 -18.01 -6.38 35.34
C ALA A 684 -19.12 -6.09 34.31
N GLY A 685 -19.83 -7.12 33.88
CA GLY A 685 -20.96 -7.01 32.94
C GLY A 685 -20.61 -7.31 31.47
N ASP A 686 -21.61 -7.38 30.61
CA ASP A 686 -21.39 -7.59 29.17
C ASP A 686 -21.08 -6.27 28.46
N VAL A 687 -20.37 -6.28 27.32
CA VAL A 687 -20.13 -5.05 26.54
C VAL A 687 -21.41 -4.62 25.80
N LEU A 688 -22.02 -5.58 25.09
CA LEU A 688 -23.30 -5.46 24.42
C LEU A 688 -24.23 -6.54 24.95
N SER A 689 -25.38 -6.14 25.51
CA SER A 689 -26.37 -7.08 26.03
C SER A 689 -27.73 -6.88 25.35
N PHE A 690 -28.28 -7.96 24.82
CA PHE A 690 -29.61 -8.03 24.21
C PHE A 690 -30.46 -9.03 24.99
N THR A 691 -31.51 -8.56 25.64
CA THR A 691 -32.44 -9.39 26.41
C THR A 691 -33.82 -9.33 25.77
N ASP A 692 -34.41 -10.48 25.45
CA ASP A 692 -35.76 -10.58 24.88
C ASP A 692 -35.99 -9.73 23.61
N CYS A 693 -34.93 -9.49 22.83
CA CYS A 693 -35.04 -8.84 21.52
C CYS A 693 -35.33 -9.89 20.44
N ALA A 694 -36.32 -9.64 19.58
CA ALA A 694 -36.78 -10.68 18.64
C ALA A 694 -35.78 -10.94 17.52
N THR A 695 -35.21 -9.89 16.93
CA THR A 695 -34.11 -9.99 15.96
C THR A 695 -32.93 -9.14 16.43
N VAL A 696 -31.71 -9.70 16.36
CA VAL A 696 -30.47 -8.98 16.69
C VAL A 696 -29.47 -9.16 15.55
N GLU A 697 -28.96 -8.06 15.01
CA GLU A 697 -27.92 -8.04 14.00
C GLU A 697 -26.75 -7.16 14.48
N VAL A 698 -25.56 -7.73 14.52
CA VAL A 698 -24.32 -7.01 14.83
C VAL A 698 -23.38 -7.16 13.65
N ASP A 699 -23.03 -6.06 12.99
CA ASP A 699 -22.32 -6.10 11.72
C ASP A 699 -21.16 -5.09 11.65
N ARG A 700 -19.96 -5.55 11.26
CA ARG A 700 -18.76 -4.70 11.09
C ARG A 700 -18.39 -3.83 12.30
N LEU A 701 -18.44 -4.39 13.51
CA LEU A 701 -17.96 -3.69 14.71
C LEU A 701 -16.46 -3.91 14.94
N ARG A 702 -15.81 -2.94 15.60
CA ARG A 702 -14.47 -3.11 16.19
C ARG A 702 -14.55 -2.93 17.70
N ILE A 703 -14.31 -3.98 18.47
CA ILE A 703 -14.43 -3.94 19.94
C ILE A 703 -13.08 -4.25 20.59
N GLN A 704 -12.67 -3.41 21.53
CA GLN A 704 -11.49 -3.61 22.38
C GLN A 704 -11.90 -3.66 23.84
N ALA A 705 -11.74 -4.83 24.46
CA ALA A 705 -12.00 -5.09 25.87
C ALA A 705 -10.72 -5.64 26.52
N MET A 706 -9.75 -4.75 26.76
CA MET A 706 -8.39 -5.11 27.21
C MET A 706 -8.20 -5.03 28.73
N THR A 707 -9.28 -5.30 29.46
CA THR A 707 -9.31 -5.37 30.91
C THR A 707 -9.79 -6.75 31.33
N GLY A 708 -9.20 -7.31 32.40
CA GLY A 708 -9.64 -8.58 32.96
C GLY A 708 -11.14 -8.57 33.27
N VAL A 709 -11.77 -9.74 33.36
CA VAL A 709 -13.23 -9.84 33.41
C VAL A 709 -13.75 -10.57 34.64
N GLU A 710 -14.94 -10.18 35.11
CA GLU A 710 -15.74 -10.97 36.04
C GLU A 710 -16.24 -12.27 35.39
N GLU A 711 -16.17 -13.37 36.13
CA GLU A 711 -16.56 -14.69 35.65
C GLU A 711 -17.99 -14.68 35.05
N GLY A 712 -18.09 -15.12 33.81
CA GLY A 712 -19.37 -15.30 33.14
C GLY A 712 -19.85 -14.11 32.31
N SER A 713 -19.09 -13.02 32.23
CA SER A 713 -19.36 -11.90 31.30
C SER A 713 -18.99 -12.27 29.85
N ALA A 714 -19.60 -11.56 28.88
CA ALA A 714 -19.28 -11.70 27.46
C ALA A 714 -19.17 -10.34 26.76
N VAL A 715 -18.52 -10.28 25.60
CA VAL A 715 -18.53 -9.06 24.78
C VAL A 715 -19.87 -8.87 24.10
N ILE A 716 -20.41 -9.91 23.48
CA ILE A 716 -21.78 -9.90 22.94
C ILE A 716 -22.59 -10.96 23.67
N ARG A 717 -23.60 -10.54 24.42
CA ARG A 717 -24.62 -11.45 24.97
C ARG A 717 -25.97 -11.21 24.33
N SER A 718 -26.56 -12.24 23.75
CA SER A 718 -28.00 -12.26 23.45
C SER A 718 -28.68 -13.35 24.26
N ARG A 719 -29.83 -13.05 24.87
CA ARG A 719 -30.56 -14.01 25.69
C ARG A 719 -32.07 -13.83 25.57
N ALA A 720 -32.78 -14.95 25.41
CA ALA A 720 -34.20 -15.03 25.70
C ALA A 720 -34.45 -15.48 27.16
N THR A 721 -35.36 -14.80 27.86
CA THR A 721 -35.84 -15.20 29.19
C THR A 721 -36.98 -16.22 29.12
N GLN A 722 -37.68 -16.27 27.98
CA GLN A 722 -38.68 -17.27 27.66
C GLN A 722 -38.41 -17.90 26.28
N PRO A 723 -38.67 -19.21 26.10
CA PRO A 723 -38.44 -19.88 24.82
C PRO A 723 -39.17 -19.21 23.65
N GLY A 724 -38.45 -18.95 22.56
CA GLY A 724 -39.00 -18.42 21.31
C GLY A 724 -39.15 -16.90 21.23
N LEU A 725 -38.77 -16.15 22.27
CA LEU A 725 -38.74 -14.67 22.20
C LEU A 725 -37.62 -14.16 21.29
N SER A 726 -36.41 -14.72 21.38
CA SER A 726 -35.32 -14.40 20.44
C SER A 726 -35.42 -15.30 19.21
N ARG A 727 -35.82 -14.72 18.09
CA ARG A 727 -36.05 -15.43 16.83
C ARG A 727 -34.78 -15.57 16.01
N GLU A 728 -34.03 -14.49 15.84
CA GLU A 728 -32.85 -14.48 14.97
C GLU A 728 -31.73 -13.64 15.58
N VAL A 729 -30.51 -14.20 15.59
CA VAL A 729 -29.30 -13.51 16.02
C VAL A 729 -28.20 -13.71 14.97
N THR A 730 -27.75 -12.61 14.40
CA THR A 730 -26.71 -12.54 13.38
C THR A 730 -25.54 -11.71 13.87
N VAL A 731 -24.33 -12.25 13.79
CA VAL A 731 -23.08 -11.53 14.09
C VAL A 731 -22.11 -11.72 12.92
N THR A 732 -21.80 -10.64 12.21
CA THR A 732 -21.00 -10.66 10.98
C THR A 732 -19.88 -9.64 10.96
N GLY A 733 -18.75 -10.00 10.32
CA GLY A 733 -17.67 -9.06 10.00
C GLY A 733 -17.07 -8.31 11.19
N THR A 734 -17.29 -8.77 12.42
CA THR A 734 -16.93 -8.05 13.64
C THR A 734 -15.56 -8.49 14.13
N ARG A 735 -14.73 -7.52 14.55
CA ARG A 735 -13.40 -7.74 15.11
C ARG A 735 -13.37 -7.41 16.60
N MET A 736 -12.91 -8.36 17.41
CA MET A 736 -12.83 -8.23 18.87
C MET A 736 -11.42 -8.53 19.37
N VAL A 737 -10.90 -7.69 20.26
CA VAL A 737 -9.66 -7.93 21.00
C VAL A 737 -9.95 -7.95 22.49
N LEU A 738 -9.75 -9.10 23.13
CA LEU A 738 -10.21 -9.42 24.48
C LEU A 738 -9.05 -9.66 25.46
N ASP A 739 -9.36 -9.71 26.75
CA ASP A 739 -8.41 -10.03 27.83
C ASP A 739 -8.69 -11.39 28.51
N HIS A 740 -7.92 -11.67 29.57
CA HIS A 740 -8.01 -12.88 30.37
C HIS A 740 -9.43 -13.12 30.91
N GLY A 741 -9.94 -14.35 30.72
CA GLY A 741 -11.24 -14.78 31.23
C GLY A 741 -12.43 -14.44 30.33
N ASP A 742 -12.25 -13.67 29.27
CA ASP A 742 -13.37 -13.13 28.49
C ASP A 742 -14.07 -14.16 27.60
N THR A 743 -15.37 -13.96 27.39
CA THR A 743 -16.16 -14.70 26.40
C THR A 743 -16.48 -13.78 25.23
N GLY A 744 -16.13 -14.14 24.00
CA GLY A 744 -16.42 -13.29 22.83
C GLY A 744 -17.91 -13.14 22.59
N ILE A 745 -18.54 -14.18 22.07
CA ILE A 745 -19.97 -14.20 21.74
C ILE A 745 -20.67 -15.26 22.60
N LEU A 746 -21.74 -14.87 23.29
CA LEU A 746 -22.58 -15.75 24.11
C LEU A 746 -24.06 -15.57 23.76
N LEU A 747 -24.61 -16.51 22.99
CA LEU A 747 -26.00 -16.51 22.56
C LEU A 747 -26.76 -17.58 23.34
N ILE A 748 -27.87 -17.21 23.97
CA ILE A 748 -28.65 -18.08 24.85
C ILE A 748 -30.08 -18.16 24.32
N ASP A 749 -30.48 -19.37 23.91
CA ASP A 749 -31.81 -19.72 23.39
C ASP A 749 -32.27 -18.99 22.11
N PRO A 750 -31.40 -18.76 21.09
CA PRO A 750 -31.84 -18.20 19.81
C PRO A 750 -32.48 -19.27 18.91
N VAL A 751 -33.59 -18.96 18.22
CA VAL A 751 -34.21 -19.88 17.25
C VAL A 751 -33.36 -20.04 15.99
N ARG A 752 -32.80 -18.95 15.45
CA ARG A 752 -31.87 -18.95 14.30
C ARG A 752 -30.61 -18.18 14.66
N THR A 753 -29.45 -18.80 14.45
CA THR A 753 -28.14 -18.19 14.74
C THR A 753 -27.26 -18.22 13.51
N THR A 754 -26.69 -17.06 13.18
CA THR A 754 -25.64 -16.92 12.15
C THR A 754 -24.45 -16.17 12.74
N VAL A 755 -23.31 -16.81 12.86
CA VAL A 755 -22.05 -16.15 13.25
C VAL A 755 -21.04 -16.37 12.15
N ARG A 756 -20.70 -15.32 11.39
CA ARG A 756 -19.88 -15.46 10.18
C ARG A 756 -18.81 -14.39 9.98
N GLY A 757 -17.61 -14.79 9.57
CA GLY A 757 -16.59 -13.85 9.12
C GLY A 757 -16.05 -12.94 10.23
N ASN A 758 -16.13 -13.37 11.49
CA ASN A 758 -15.68 -12.58 12.63
C ASN A 758 -14.23 -12.93 13.00
N VAL A 759 -13.52 -11.95 13.57
CA VAL A 759 -12.18 -12.14 14.13
C VAL A 759 -12.25 -11.87 15.63
N ILE A 760 -12.15 -12.91 16.44
CA ILE A 760 -12.25 -12.84 17.90
C ILE A 760 -10.91 -13.30 18.46
N ALA A 761 -10.13 -12.38 19.03
CA ALA A 761 -8.78 -12.69 19.50
C ALA A 761 -8.59 -12.23 20.95
N VAL A 762 -7.92 -13.06 21.75
CA VAL A 762 -7.38 -12.64 23.05
C VAL A 762 -6.00 -12.04 22.83
N ARG A 763 -5.75 -10.88 23.43
CA ARG A 763 -4.48 -10.16 23.28
C ARG A 763 -3.28 -11.04 23.65
N GLU A 764 -2.12 -10.72 23.11
CA GLU A 764 -0.86 -11.33 23.53
C GLU A 764 -0.26 -10.52 24.66
N ALA A 765 -0.34 -11.06 25.87
CA ALA A 765 0.23 -10.44 27.05
C ALA A 765 0.64 -11.51 28.06
N SER A 766 1.65 -11.21 28.88
CA SER A 766 2.10 -12.11 29.94
C SER A 766 1.02 -12.29 31.01
N PHE A 767 0.96 -13.49 31.58
CA PHE A 767 0.08 -13.84 32.69
C PHE A 767 0.92 -14.46 33.81
N ASP A 768 0.73 -13.96 35.04
CA ASP A 768 1.38 -14.51 36.23
C ASP A 768 0.37 -15.30 37.07
N LEU A 769 0.40 -16.62 36.91
CA LEU A 769 -0.46 -17.54 37.64
C LEU A 769 -0.29 -17.45 39.17
N ARG A 770 0.94 -17.20 39.67
CA ARG A 770 1.19 -17.17 41.13
C ARG A 770 0.56 -15.97 41.79
N THR A 771 0.54 -14.82 41.11
CA THR A 771 -0.20 -13.65 41.57
C THR A 771 -1.71 -13.85 41.40
N ALA A 772 -2.14 -14.41 40.26
CA ALA A 772 -3.56 -14.54 39.93
C ALA A 772 -4.32 -15.55 40.81
N VAL A 773 -3.67 -16.60 41.35
CA VAL A 773 -4.35 -17.62 42.20
C VAL A 773 -4.90 -17.08 43.53
N ALA A 774 -4.56 -15.84 43.91
CA ALA A 774 -5.26 -15.17 45.02
C ALA A 774 -6.77 -15.03 44.71
N GLU A 775 -7.11 -14.78 43.45
CA GLU A 775 -8.49 -14.61 42.97
C GLU A 775 -9.27 -15.94 43.01
N ARG A 776 -10.54 -15.87 43.44
CA ARG A 776 -11.33 -17.08 43.74
C ARG A 776 -11.58 -17.94 42.49
N SER A 777 -11.84 -17.33 41.33
CA SER A 777 -12.11 -18.08 40.11
C SER A 777 -10.86 -18.83 39.62
N VAL A 778 -9.69 -18.18 39.68
CA VAL A 778 -8.40 -18.78 39.33
C VAL A 778 -8.01 -19.89 40.32
N ALA A 779 -8.16 -19.66 41.63
CA ALA A 779 -7.93 -20.70 42.64
C ALA A 779 -8.83 -21.93 42.44
N ALA A 780 -10.11 -21.70 42.12
CA ALA A 780 -11.05 -22.78 41.84
C ALA A 780 -10.70 -23.52 40.54
N ALA A 781 -10.22 -22.81 39.52
CA ALA A 781 -9.78 -23.38 38.25
C ALA A 781 -8.56 -24.28 38.45
N VAL A 782 -7.50 -23.78 39.09
CA VAL A 782 -6.29 -24.57 39.44
C VAL A 782 -6.66 -25.74 40.35
N GLY A 783 -7.53 -25.51 41.33
CA GLY A 783 -8.04 -26.55 42.21
C GLY A 783 -8.73 -27.70 41.47
N ASN A 784 -9.41 -27.44 40.34
CA ASN A 784 -10.00 -28.51 39.51
C ASN A 784 -8.96 -29.45 38.88
N VAL A 785 -7.70 -29.03 38.74
CA VAL A 785 -6.62 -29.92 38.25
C VAL A 785 -6.13 -30.81 39.37
N LEU A 786 -6.05 -30.25 40.59
CA LEU A 786 -5.65 -30.98 41.79
C LEU A 786 -6.70 -32.03 42.20
N ILE A 787 -7.97 -31.64 42.15
CA ILE A 787 -9.13 -32.46 42.50
C ILE A 787 -10.24 -32.16 41.47
N ASP A 788 -10.35 -32.98 40.43
CA ASP A 788 -11.29 -32.77 39.33
C ASP A 788 -12.71 -33.20 39.70
N ARG A 789 -13.16 -34.41 39.32
CA ARG A 789 -14.52 -34.86 39.64
C ARG A 789 -14.62 -35.25 41.10
N LEU A 790 -15.67 -34.80 41.77
CA LEU A 790 -16.00 -35.11 43.15
C LEU A 790 -17.42 -35.67 43.16
N ASP A 791 -17.56 -36.97 43.41
CA ASP A 791 -18.83 -37.67 43.47
C ASP A 791 -19.06 -38.24 44.86
N PHE A 792 -20.25 -38.00 45.42
CA PHE A 792 -20.66 -38.54 46.72
C PHE A 792 -21.56 -39.75 46.47
N HIS A 793 -21.29 -40.84 47.18
CA HIS A 793 -22.03 -42.09 47.08
C HIS A 793 -22.96 -42.25 48.28
N GLU A 794 -24.14 -42.85 48.07
CA GLU A 794 -25.05 -43.24 49.15
C GLU A 794 -24.49 -44.51 49.84
N ASP A 795 -24.63 -44.61 51.17
CA ASP A 795 -24.10 -45.67 52.06
C ASP A 795 -24.09 -47.08 51.43
N ARG A 796 -23.04 -47.38 50.68
CA ARG A 796 -22.66 -48.73 50.27
C ARG A 796 -21.38 -49.06 51.02
N ALA A 797 -21.36 -50.20 51.69
CA ALA A 797 -20.22 -50.68 52.45
C ALA A 797 -19.01 -50.85 51.53
N PHE A 798 -18.19 -49.81 51.41
CA PHE A 798 -16.87 -49.85 50.81
C PHE A 798 -15.87 -49.86 51.97
N ASP A 799 -15.31 -51.03 52.28
CA ASP A 799 -14.30 -51.23 53.34
C ASP A 799 -12.85 -50.96 52.86
N PHE A 800 -12.67 -50.31 51.72
CA PHE A 800 -11.37 -50.18 51.06
C PHE A 800 -10.88 -48.72 51.02
N VAL A 801 -9.66 -48.51 51.53
CA VAL A 801 -8.86 -47.29 51.32
C VAL A 801 -7.65 -47.70 50.48
N GLY A 802 -7.43 -47.01 49.37
CA GLY A 802 -6.15 -47.05 48.65
C GLY A 802 -6.00 -48.22 47.68
N GLY A 803 -6.24 -47.94 46.41
CA GLY A 803 -5.76 -48.78 45.32
C GLY A 803 -5.82 -47.99 44.02
N SER A 804 -4.65 -47.75 43.43
CA SER A 804 -4.57 -47.30 42.04
C SER A 804 -5.25 -48.34 41.15
N VAL A 805 -6.26 -47.88 40.41
CA VAL A 805 -7.18 -48.63 39.53
C VAL A 805 -8.17 -49.57 40.25
N VAL A 806 -9.30 -48.99 40.67
CA VAL A 806 -10.58 -49.69 40.75
C VAL A 806 -11.43 -49.29 39.55
N SER A 807 -11.55 -50.21 38.58
CA SER A 807 -12.62 -50.16 37.58
C SER A 807 -13.93 -50.55 38.28
N ILE A 808 -14.57 -49.61 38.98
CA ILE A 808 -15.99 -49.78 39.29
C ILE A 808 -16.69 -49.59 37.94
N PRO A 809 -17.42 -50.59 37.41
CA PRO A 809 -18.26 -50.36 36.24
C PRO A 809 -19.38 -49.44 36.67
N VAL A 810 -19.16 -48.14 36.51
CA VAL A 810 -20.23 -47.15 36.48
C VAL A 810 -20.78 -47.23 35.06
N PRO A 811 -22.05 -47.64 34.86
CA PRO A 811 -22.64 -47.71 33.53
C PRO A 811 -22.46 -46.36 32.81
N GLY A 812 -21.77 -46.37 31.66
CA GLY A 812 -21.51 -45.17 30.85
C GLY A 812 -20.12 -44.54 30.98
N LEU A 813 -19.17 -45.14 31.72
CA LEU A 813 -17.77 -44.67 31.81
C LEU A 813 -16.73 -45.68 31.29
N GLU A 814 -17.18 -46.77 30.67
CA GLU A 814 -16.33 -47.83 30.11
C GLU A 814 -15.42 -47.26 28.99
N GLY A 815 -14.10 -47.27 29.21
CA GLY A 815 -13.09 -46.94 28.19
C GLY A 815 -12.43 -45.55 28.24
N THR A 816 -12.60 -44.75 29.30
CA THR A 816 -12.24 -43.30 29.26
C THR A 816 -11.12 -42.78 30.18
N THR A 817 -10.41 -43.59 30.97
CA THR A 817 -9.53 -43.00 32.01
C THR A 817 -8.07 -43.44 31.95
N THR A 818 -7.21 -42.51 31.54
CA THR A 818 -5.79 -42.38 31.93
C THR A 818 -5.62 -41.72 33.31
N ARG A 819 -6.72 -41.44 34.03
CA ARG A 819 -6.77 -40.66 35.28
C ARG A 819 -6.82 -41.54 36.53
N HIS A 820 -6.16 -41.10 37.59
CA HIS A 820 -6.24 -41.76 38.90
C HIS A 820 -7.58 -41.41 39.56
N ALA A 821 -8.32 -42.44 39.98
CA ALA A 821 -9.53 -42.31 40.77
C ALA A 821 -9.26 -42.83 42.18
N PHE A 822 -9.64 -42.04 43.19
CA PHE A 822 -9.53 -42.41 44.60
C PHE A 822 -10.92 -42.49 45.20
N VAL A 823 -11.15 -43.49 46.04
CA VAL A 823 -12.34 -43.61 46.88
C VAL A 823 -11.90 -43.43 48.33
N PHE A 824 -12.52 -42.49 49.03
CA PHE A 824 -12.27 -42.25 50.44
C PHE A 824 -13.30 -42.99 51.28
N SER A 825 -12.81 -43.80 52.22
CA SER A 825 -13.68 -44.53 53.14
C SER A 825 -14.18 -43.62 54.27
N PRO A 826 -15.21 -44.05 55.03
CA PRO A 826 -15.71 -43.31 56.18
C PRO A 826 -14.68 -43.06 57.28
N SER A 827 -13.57 -43.81 57.34
CA SER A 827 -12.54 -43.68 58.37
C SER A 827 -11.56 -42.52 58.13
N SER A 828 -11.45 -42.00 56.90
CA SER A 828 -10.50 -40.92 56.57
C SER A 828 -11.04 -39.52 56.90
N TRP A 829 -12.22 -39.14 56.38
CA TRP A 829 -12.85 -37.83 56.60
C TRP A 829 -14.29 -37.90 57.16
N GLY A 830 -14.79 -39.08 57.58
CA GLY A 830 -16.13 -39.26 58.18
C GLY A 830 -17.19 -39.83 57.23
N ARG A 831 -18.40 -40.08 57.76
CA ARG A 831 -19.50 -40.98 57.30
C ARG A 831 -19.77 -41.18 55.79
N SER A 832 -19.40 -40.28 54.88
CA SER A 832 -19.76 -40.39 53.46
C SER A 832 -18.62 -40.95 52.63
N VAL A 833 -18.89 -42.04 51.89
CA VAL A 833 -17.98 -42.47 50.82
C VAL A 833 -18.06 -41.45 49.68
N PHE A 834 -16.94 -40.86 49.31
CA PHE A 834 -16.84 -40.00 48.14
C PHE A 834 -15.63 -40.40 47.31
N SER A 835 -15.72 -40.19 46.01
CA SER A 835 -14.63 -40.44 45.09
C SER A 835 -14.16 -39.16 44.44
N ILE A 836 -12.84 -39.06 44.24
CA ILE A 836 -12.25 -38.01 43.44
C ILE A 836 -11.52 -38.58 42.23
N THR A 837 -11.40 -37.77 41.19
CA THR A 837 -10.40 -37.98 40.13
C THR A 837 -9.36 -36.88 40.21
N THR A 838 -8.11 -37.20 39.92
CA THR A 838 -7.00 -36.25 39.97
C THR A 838 -6.03 -36.50 38.82
N ASP A 839 -5.48 -35.40 38.31
CA ASP A 839 -4.38 -35.42 37.34
C ASP A 839 -3.02 -35.40 38.06
N VAL A 840 -2.99 -35.30 39.41
CA VAL A 840 -1.77 -35.34 40.23
C VAL A 840 -1.36 -36.78 40.53
N ARG A 841 -0.15 -37.16 40.11
CA ARG A 841 0.43 -38.48 40.42
C ARG A 841 1.10 -38.47 41.79
N LEU A 842 0.34 -38.75 42.85
CA LEU A 842 0.86 -39.07 44.19
C LEU A 842 0.66 -40.56 44.48
N SER A 843 1.48 -41.14 45.37
CA SER A 843 1.25 -42.50 45.85
C SER A 843 0.04 -42.56 46.79
N ASP A 844 -0.50 -43.76 47.02
CA ASP A 844 -1.62 -43.96 47.96
C ASP A 844 -1.24 -43.48 49.38
N ALA A 845 0.02 -43.66 49.79
CA ALA A 845 0.55 -43.19 51.07
C ALA A 845 0.65 -41.66 51.16
N ASP A 846 1.07 -40.99 50.07
CA ASP A 846 1.16 -39.53 50.00
C ASP A 846 -0.23 -38.87 50.06
N TRP A 847 -1.22 -39.46 49.40
CA TRP A 847 -2.61 -39.02 49.49
C TRP A 847 -3.16 -39.17 50.91
N GLN A 848 -2.86 -40.28 51.57
CA GLN A 848 -3.27 -40.51 52.96
C GLN A 848 -2.62 -39.48 53.91
N LEU A 849 -1.32 -39.21 53.76
CA LEU A 849 -0.62 -38.16 54.54
C LEU A 849 -1.23 -36.77 54.35
N LEU A 850 -1.59 -36.41 53.11
CA LEU A 850 -2.23 -35.12 52.81
C LEU A 850 -3.61 -35.01 53.45
N VAL A 851 -4.38 -36.09 53.44
CA VAL A 851 -5.74 -36.16 54.01
C VAL A 851 -5.71 -36.09 55.55
N ASP A 852 -4.80 -36.82 56.18
CA ASP A 852 -4.66 -36.87 57.64
C ASP A 852 -4.18 -35.53 58.22
N ALA A 853 -3.34 -34.80 57.48
CA ALA A 853 -2.89 -33.46 57.86
C ALA A 853 -3.98 -32.37 57.76
N ASN A 854 -5.12 -32.67 57.14
CA ASN A 854 -6.19 -31.70 56.86
C ASN A 854 -7.58 -32.26 57.22
N PRO A 855 -7.87 -32.51 58.51
CA PRO A 855 -9.16 -33.05 58.93
C PRO A 855 -10.30 -32.02 58.75
N PRO A 856 -11.53 -32.48 58.47
CA PRO A 856 -12.69 -31.59 58.44
C PRO A 856 -12.98 -31.02 59.85
N PRO A 857 -13.58 -29.82 59.97
CA PRO A 857 -13.70 -29.10 61.24
C PRO A 857 -14.44 -29.84 62.37
N GLU A 858 -15.42 -30.69 62.05
CA GLU A 858 -16.21 -31.46 63.02
C GLU A 858 -15.79 -32.95 63.04
N GLY A 859 -14.66 -33.29 62.41
CA GLY A 859 -14.17 -34.66 62.27
C GLY A 859 -15.24 -35.59 61.69
N GLN A 860 -15.41 -36.76 62.33
CA GLN A 860 -16.40 -37.78 61.94
C GLN A 860 -17.87 -37.34 62.09
N GLN A 861 -18.16 -36.19 62.73
CA GLN A 861 -19.53 -35.68 62.92
C GLN A 861 -20.02 -34.76 61.78
N THR A 862 -19.18 -34.49 60.76
CA THR A 862 -19.51 -33.58 59.65
C THR A 862 -20.66 -34.10 58.77
N THR A 863 -21.69 -33.28 58.51
CA THR A 863 -22.79 -33.65 57.60
C THR A 863 -22.36 -33.68 56.12
N ALA A 864 -23.06 -34.43 55.26
CA ALA A 864 -22.74 -34.51 53.83
C ALA A 864 -22.74 -33.15 53.09
N ALA A 865 -23.60 -32.22 53.48
CA ALA A 865 -23.63 -30.86 52.91
C ALA A 865 -22.42 -30.02 53.35
N ARG A 866 -22.02 -30.12 54.62
CA ARG A 866 -20.81 -29.45 55.14
C ARG A 866 -19.54 -30.06 54.59
N MET A 867 -19.49 -31.38 54.41
CA MET A 867 -18.39 -32.08 53.75
C MET A 867 -18.22 -31.59 52.30
N ARG A 868 -19.32 -31.47 51.55
CA ARG A 868 -19.31 -30.87 50.20
C ARG A 868 -18.72 -29.45 50.18
N ALA A 869 -19.05 -28.62 51.17
CA ALA A 869 -18.52 -27.27 51.29
C ALA A 869 -17.02 -27.28 51.66
N PHE A 870 -16.63 -28.13 52.61
CA PHE A 870 -15.24 -28.33 53.04
C PHE A 870 -14.35 -28.74 51.87
N VAL A 871 -14.68 -29.82 51.15
CA VAL A 871 -13.84 -30.33 50.05
C VAL A 871 -13.70 -29.30 48.92
N ARG A 872 -14.75 -28.52 48.62
CA ARG A 872 -14.68 -27.42 47.63
C ARG A 872 -13.74 -26.30 48.05
N ARG A 873 -13.74 -25.96 49.35
CA ARG A 873 -12.86 -24.94 49.93
C ARG A 873 -11.42 -25.44 50.00
N PHE A 874 -11.22 -26.63 50.60
CA PHE A 874 -9.94 -27.32 50.68
C PHE A 874 -9.26 -27.40 49.32
N ARG A 875 -10.00 -27.74 48.26
CA ARG A 875 -9.48 -27.77 46.89
C ARG A 875 -8.89 -26.44 46.40
N SER A 876 -9.55 -25.32 46.72
CA SER A 876 -9.10 -23.98 46.28
C SER A 876 -7.94 -23.48 47.14
N ASP A 877 -7.96 -23.79 48.44
CA ASP A 877 -6.92 -23.45 49.38
C ASP A 877 -5.65 -24.29 49.21
N LEU A 878 -5.79 -25.56 48.83
CA LEU A 878 -4.68 -26.40 48.38
C LEU A 878 -4.01 -25.82 47.13
N ALA A 879 -4.77 -25.30 46.16
CA ALA A 879 -4.20 -24.65 44.98
C ALA A 879 -3.32 -23.43 45.34
N ARG A 880 -3.77 -22.62 46.30
CA ARG A 880 -3.01 -21.48 46.83
C ARG A 880 -1.74 -21.96 47.55
N ALA A 881 -1.86 -22.92 48.45
CA ALA A 881 -0.74 -23.48 49.20
C ALA A 881 0.35 -24.07 48.30
N VAL A 882 -0.06 -24.80 47.24
CA VAL A 882 0.84 -25.39 46.24
C VAL A 882 1.57 -24.32 45.43
N LEU A 883 0.90 -23.23 45.06
CA LEU A 883 1.50 -22.11 44.34
C LEU A 883 2.22 -21.10 45.25
N GLY A 884 2.27 -21.33 46.57
CA GLY A 884 2.97 -20.49 47.54
C GLY A 884 2.21 -19.21 47.91
N VAL A 885 0.91 -19.16 47.68
CA VAL A 885 0.02 -18.08 48.11
C VAL A 885 -0.67 -18.49 49.41
N GLN A 886 -0.81 -17.55 50.35
CA GLN A 886 -1.48 -17.78 51.63
C GLN A 886 -2.93 -18.27 51.39
N PRO A 887 -3.30 -19.47 51.86
CA PRO A 887 -4.67 -19.97 51.75
C PRO A 887 -5.69 -19.18 52.60
N GLU A 888 -6.99 -19.25 52.28
CA GLU A 888 -8.06 -18.62 53.07
C GLU A 888 -8.38 -19.38 54.38
N THR A 889 -7.90 -20.63 54.52
CA THR A 889 -7.93 -21.46 55.74
C THR A 889 -6.65 -22.23 55.92
N ASP A 890 -6.37 -22.66 57.15
CA ASP A 890 -5.25 -23.56 57.43
C ASP A 890 -5.33 -24.83 56.57
N VAL A 891 -4.44 -24.90 55.57
CA VAL A 891 -4.18 -26.09 54.76
C VAL A 891 -2.70 -26.44 54.92
N THR A 892 -2.43 -27.64 55.39
CA THR A 892 -1.08 -28.14 55.63
C THR A 892 -0.67 -29.07 54.48
N VAL A 893 0.42 -28.75 53.78
CA VAL A 893 1.05 -29.66 52.81
C VAL A 893 2.23 -30.35 53.52
N PRO A 894 2.16 -31.67 53.81
CA PRO A 894 3.24 -32.39 54.48
C PRO A 894 4.57 -32.28 53.72
N GLY A 895 5.69 -32.22 54.46
CA GLY A 895 7.03 -32.05 53.88
C GLY A 895 7.40 -33.13 52.87
N ASP A 896 6.97 -34.37 53.10
CA ASP A 896 7.24 -35.51 52.21
C ASP A 896 6.49 -35.41 50.87
N VAL A 897 5.32 -34.76 50.85
CA VAL A 897 4.47 -34.59 49.66
C VAL A 897 4.83 -33.31 48.89
N ARG A 898 5.45 -32.33 49.55
CA ARG A 898 5.78 -31.00 49.01
C ARG A 898 6.57 -31.05 47.67
N PRO A 899 7.60 -31.90 47.48
CA PRO A 899 8.34 -31.95 46.22
C PRO A 899 7.51 -32.37 44.99
N ALA A 900 6.44 -33.16 45.18
CA ALA A 900 5.53 -33.51 44.08
C ALA A 900 4.68 -32.30 43.67
N PHE A 901 4.20 -31.53 44.65
CA PHE A 901 3.44 -30.30 44.41
C PHE A 901 4.30 -29.15 43.85
N ASP A 902 5.55 -29.00 44.27
CA ASP A 902 6.45 -27.97 43.71
C ASP A 902 6.72 -28.22 42.21
N ARG A 903 6.90 -29.48 41.81
CA ARG A 903 7.00 -29.87 40.39
C ARG A 903 5.73 -29.51 39.61
N LEU A 904 4.56 -29.80 40.19
CA LEU A 904 3.28 -29.46 39.58
C LEU A 904 3.07 -27.94 39.46
N ALA A 905 3.40 -27.18 40.51
CA ALA A 905 3.35 -25.72 40.52
C ALA A 905 4.23 -25.11 39.42
N ALA A 906 5.43 -25.64 39.22
CA ALA A 906 6.33 -25.23 38.14
C ALA A 906 5.70 -25.48 36.75
N LEU A 907 5.09 -26.65 36.54
CA LEU A 907 4.40 -26.98 35.27
C LEU A 907 3.16 -26.11 35.02
N LEU A 908 2.33 -25.88 36.04
CA LEU A 908 1.17 -25.00 35.96
C LEU A 908 1.58 -23.57 35.62
N THR A 909 2.65 -23.07 36.23
CA THR A 909 3.19 -21.73 35.94
C THR A 909 3.76 -21.66 34.52
N ALA A 910 4.52 -22.68 34.10
CA ALA A 910 5.13 -22.70 32.77
C ALA A 910 4.10 -22.78 31.63
N SER A 911 2.96 -23.44 31.87
CA SER A 911 1.88 -23.62 30.90
C SER A 911 0.86 -22.47 30.87
N ASN A 912 0.94 -21.52 31.81
CA ASN A 912 0.05 -20.36 31.92
C ASN A 912 0.86 -19.05 31.84
N ARG A 913 1.63 -18.86 30.76
CA ARG A 913 2.47 -17.67 30.59
C ARG A 913 1.78 -16.51 29.91
N SER A 914 0.61 -16.74 29.30
CA SER A 914 -0.11 -15.75 28.52
C SER A 914 -1.58 -15.66 28.92
N VAL A 915 -2.14 -14.46 28.78
CA VAL A 915 -3.57 -14.24 29.01
C VAL A 915 -4.40 -15.14 28.11
N THR A 916 -5.52 -15.66 28.61
CA THR A 916 -6.31 -16.68 27.92
C THR A 916 -7.79 -16.36 28.09
N GLY A 917 -8.57 -16.45 27.02
CA GLY A 917 -10.01 -16.21 27.05
C GLY A 917 -10.79 -17.44 27.52
N ALA A 918 -11.99 -17.24 28.05
CA ALA A 918 -12.84 -18.32 28.55
C ALA A 918 -13.52 -19.12 27.44
N ALA A 919 -14.13 -18.45 26.46
CA ALA A 919 -14.70 -19.08 25.27
C ALA A 919 -14.79 -18.08 24.10
N GLY A 920 -14.55 -18.53 22.86
CA GLY A 920 -14.67 -17.67 21.69
C GLY A 920 -16.13 -17.40 21.32
N ILE A 921 -16.84 -18.46 20.91
CA ILE A 921 -18.25 -18.42 20.50
C ILE A 921 -19.01 -19.49 21.29
N VAL A 922 -20.09 -19.10 21.95
CA VAL A 922 -20.97 -19.99 22.71
C VAL A 922 -22.41 -19.79 22.27
N VAL A 923 -23.05 -20.86 21.83
CA VAL A 923 -24.49 -20.93 21.54
C VAL A 923 -25.10 -21.94 22.51
N ALA A 924 -25.74 -21.42 23.56
CA ALA A 924 -26.42 -22.19 24.59
C ALA A 924 -27.88 -22.39 24.21
N LEU A 925 -28.22 -23.61 23.78
CA LEU A 925 -29.55 -23.99 23.36
C LEU A 925 -30.40 -24.37 24.56
N ASN A 926 -31.61 -23.83 24.69
CA ASN A 926 -32.56 -24.21 25.75
C ASN A 926 -33.91 -24.67 25.20
N GLY A 927 -34.10 -24.62 23.87
CA GLY A 927 -35.32 -25.01 23.16
C GLY A 927 -35.72 -26.48 23.31
N SER A 928 -37.01 -26.71 23.03
CA SER A 928 -37.79 -27.99 23.06
C SER A 928 -37.07 -29.17 23.71
N ALA A 929 -37.01 -29.15 25.04
CA ALA A 929 -36.51 -30.27 25.83
C ALA A 929 -37.48 -31.46 25.66
N PHE A 930 -37.04 -32.54 25.02
CA PHE A 930 -37.86 -33.74 24.90
C PHE A 930 -37.75 -34.56 26.18
N ARG A 931 -38.89 -34.83 26.85
CA ARG A 931 -38.92 -35.83 27.93
C ARG A 931 -38.48 -37.17 27.37
N ASN A 932 -37.46 -37.79 27.95
CA ASN A 932 -37.08 -39.16 27.65
C ASN A 932 -38.13 -40.12 28.24
N PRO A 933 -39.13 -40.62 27.49
CA PRO A 933 -40.18 -41.47 28.03
C PRO A 933 -39.71 -42.91 27.81
N GLY A 934 -38.78 -43.38 28.63
CA GLY A 934 -38.33 -44.78 28.65
C GLY A 934 -38.02 -45.37 27.27
N ASN A 935 -36.84 -45.10 26.73
CA ASN A 935 -36.19 -45.90 25.68
C ASN A 935 -36.96 -46.12 24.35
N ARG A 936 -38.02 -45.36 24.03
CA ARG A 936 -38.93 -45.68 22.91
C ARG A 936 -39.14 -44.63 21.82
N THR A 937 -38.63 -43.40 21.95
CA THR A 937 -38.84 -42.36 20.93
C THR A 937 -37.64 -42.28 19.99
N ARG A 938 -37.81 -42.63 18.70
CA ARG A 938 -36.79 -42.38 17.66
C ARG A 938 -36.76 -40.89 17.32
N LEU A 939 -35.61 -40.21 17.42
CA LEU A 939 -35.44 -38.80 16.99
C LEU A 939 -35.83 -38.57 15.52
N SER A 940 -35.75 -39.59 14.67
CA SER A 940 -36.16 -39.51 13.27
C SER A 940 -37.64 -39.14 13.07
N ARG A 941 -38.50 -39.29 14.09
CA ARG A 941 -39.90 -38.81 14.04
C ARG A 941 -40.04 -37.29 14.20
N LEU A 942 -38.98 -36.60 14.64
CA LEU A 942 -38.95 -35.14 14.82
C LEU A 942 -38.52 -34.40 13.54
N PHE A 943 -37.87 -35.09 12.59
CA PHE A 943 -37.44 -34.52 11.30
C PHE A 943 -38.54 -33.78 10.51
N PRO A 944 -39.76 -34.34 10.34
CA PRO A 944 -40.80 -33.70 9.53
C PRO A 944 -41.44 -32.47 10.17
N GLN A 945 -41.19 -32.21 11.46
CA GLN A 945 -41.90 -31.17 12.20
C GLN A 945 -41.38 -29.75 11.92
N GLY A 946 -40.20 -29.60 11.29
CA GLY A 946 -39.65 -28.30 10.87
C GLY A 946 -39.43 -27.27 12.01
N MET A 947 -39.59 -27.70 13.27
CA MET A 947 -39.45 -26.87 14.46
C MET A 947 -38.15 -27.24 15.18
N GLY A 948 -37.32 -26.25 15.45
CA GLY A 948 -36.13 -26.38 16.29
C GLY A 948 -35.06 -25.35 15.94
N GLU A 949 -34.09 -25.17 16.84
CA GLU A 949 -33.06 -24.15 16.72
C GLU A 949 -32.08 -24.51 15.58
N THR A 950 -31.74 -23.55 14.72
CA THR A 950 -30.77 -23.70 13.63
C THR A 950 -29.54 -22.83 13.89
N VAL A 951 -28.35 -23.41 13.83
CA VAL A 951 -27.10 -22.72 14.16
C VAL A 951 -26.10 -22.86 13.00
N THR A 952 -25.64 -21.72 12.49
CA THR A 952 -24.57 -21.63 11.49
C THR A 952 -23.41 -20.80 12.04
N VAL A 953 -22.23 -21.41 12.13
CA VAL A 953 -20.97 -20.76 12.52
C VAL A 953 -19.96 -20.98 11.40
N ALA A 954 -19.66 -19.96 10.62
CA ALA A 954 -18.86 -20.10 9.41
C ALA A 954 -17.74 -19.07 9.25
N ASP A 955 -16.59 -19.48 8.72
CA ASP A 955 -15.51 -18.57 8.31
C ASP A 955 -15.04 -17.60 9.44
N ASN A 956 -15.13 -18.00 10.70
CA ASN A 956 -14.65 -17.19 11.83
C ASN A 956 -13.22 -17.54 12.19
N ASP A 957 -12.49 -16.57 12.73
CA ASP A 957 -11.13 -16.69 13.24
C ASP A 957 -11.12 -16.41 14.74
N VAL A 958 -10.97 -17.46 15.55
CA VAL A 958 -11.14 -17.45 17.01
C VAL A 958 -9.83 -17.83 17.67
N ARG A 959 -9.15 -16.90 18.33
CA ARG A 959 -7.77 -17.09 18.81
C ARG A 959 -7.56 -16.81 20.29
N GLY A 960 -6.79 -17.67 20.95
CA GLY A 960 -6.33 -17.45 22.32
C GLY A 960 -7.31 -17.88 23.42
N PHE A 961 -8.25 -18.78 23.11
CA PHE A 961 -9.28 -19.24 24.04
C PHE A 961 -9.02 -20.66 24.56
N ARG A 962 -9.51 -20.96 25.76
CA ARG A 962 -9.53 -22.35 26.29
C ARG A 962 -10.68 -23.21 25.72
N GLN A 963 -11.72 -22.56 25.21
CA GLN A 963 -12.83 -23.17 24.45
C GLN A 963 -13.01 -22.33 23.19
N GLY A 964 -12.91 -22.93 22.00
CA GLY A 964 -13.11 -22.18 20.76
C GLY A 964 -14.57 -21.88 20.51
N ILE A 965 -15.27 -22.83 19.88
CA ILE A 965 -16.68 -22.75 19.52
C ILE A 965 -17.44 -23.81 20.32
N ARG A 966 -18.53 -23.43 20.98
CA ARG A 966 -19.36 -24.34 21.77
C ARG A 966 -20.84 -24.14 21.41
N ILE A 967 -21.46 -25.19 20.90
CA ILE A 967 -22.89 -25.23 20.60
C ILE A 967 -23.51 -26.36 21.43
N GLY A 968 -24.47 -26.09 22.30
CA GLY A 968 -25.12 -27.15 23.07
C GLY A 968 -26.00 -26.68 24.21
N ALA A 969 -26.55 -27.63 24.97
CA ALA A 969 -27.56 -27.34 26.00
C ALA A 969 -27.06 -26.41 27.13
N GLY A 970 -27.86 -25.40 27.47
CA GLY A 970 -27.60 -24.48 28.58
C GLY A 970 -28.10 -25.00 29.92
N GLY A 971 -27.21 -25.54 30.77
CA GLY A 971 -27.52 -25.71 32.19
C GLY A 971 -26.94 -26.95 32.88
N ARG A 972 -26.84 -26.87 34.23
CA ARG A 972 -26.34 -27.94 35.13
C ARG A 972 -27.45 -28.88 35.66
N LYS A 973 -28.70 -28.75 35.21
CA LYS A 973 -29.79 -29.59 35.74
C LYS A 973 -29.72 -30.99 35.13
N ARG A 974 -29.43 -31.99 35.97
CA ARG A 974 -29.71 -33.42 35.71
C ARG A 974 -31.23 -33.61 35.58
N SER A 975 -31.82 -33.16 34.47
CA SER A 975 -33.22 -33.45 34.15
C SER A 975 -33.28 -34.52 33.09
N ALA A 976 -34.32 -35.36 33.12
CA ALA A 976 -34.57 -36.45 32.19
C ALA A 976 -34.90 -35.99 30.75
N ASN A 977 -34.57 -34.74 30.41
CA ASN A 977 -34.87 -34.14 29.12
C ASN A 977 -33.60 -34.07 28.24
N VAL A 978 -33.74 -34.43 26.97
CA VAL A 978 -32.68 -34.32 25.96
C VAL A 978 -32.97 -33.10 25.09
N HIS A 979 -31.99 -32.21 24.95
CA HIS A 979 -32.04 -31.07 24.05
C HIS A 979 -31.38 -31.44 22.72
N VAL A 980 -32.07 -31.16 21.60
CA VAL A 980 -31.62 -31.50 20.25
C VAL A 980 -31.93 -30.32 19.33
N ALA A 981 -30.89 -29.71 18.76
CA ALA A 981 -31.04 -28.67 17.74
C ALA A 981 -31.63 -29.25 16.44
N HIS A 982 -32.25 -28.42 15.62
CA HIS A 982 -32.69 -28.85 14.29
C HIS A 982 -31.49 -29.04 13.36
N SER A 983 -30.66 -28.01 13.21
CA SER A 983 -29.44 -28.09 12.39
C SER A 983 -28.28 -27.35 13.05
N VAL A 984 -27.09 -27.93 12.94
CA VAL A 984 -25.84 -27.31 13.37
C VAL A 984 -24.81 -27.43 12.24
N ASP A 985 -24.43 -26.30 11.68
CA ASP A 985 -23.41 -26.17 10.64
C ASP A 985 -22.24 -25.35 11.17
N VAL A 986 -21.06 -25.97 11.25
CA VAL A 986 -19.81 -25.34 11.67
C VAL A 986 -18.79 -25.54 10.56
N THR A 987 -18.51 -24.50 9.77
CA THR A 987 -17.73 -24.65 8.52
C THR A 987 -16.63 -23.61 8.34
N GLY A 988 -15.44 -24.02 7.89
CA GLY A 988 -14.39 -23.07 7.48
C GLY A 988 -13.82 -22.22 8.61
N ASN A 989 -14.06 -22.55 9.88
CA ASN A 989 -13.57 -21.75 11.00
C ASN A 989 -12.10 -22.07 11.32
N HIS A 990 -11.36 -21.06 11.74
CA HIS A 990 -10.03 -21.17 12.30
C HIS A 990 -10.10 -20.95 13.82
N VAL A 991 -9.59 -21.90 14.60
CA VAL A 991 -9.65 -21.88 16.06
C VAL A 991 -8.25 -22.14 16.63
N GLU A 992 -7.63 -21.11 17.18
CA GLU A 992 -6.40 -21.24 17.95
C GLU A 992 -6.72 -21.31 19.45
N LEU A 993 -6.40 -22.46 20.02
CA LEU A 993 -6.49 -22.73 21.44
C LEU A 993 -5.26 -22.19 22.17
N ARG A 994 -5.49 -21.73 23.40
CA ARG A 994 -4.44 -21.38 24.36
C ARG A 994 -4.77 -22.06 25.68
N VAL A 995 -4.18 -23.22 25.91
CA VAL A 995 -4.46 -24.08 27.08
C VAL A 995 -3.19 -24.27 27.91
N PRO A 996 -3.26 -24.35 29.27
CA PRO A 996 -4.44 -24.55 30.09
C PRO A 996 -4.58 -23.54 31.25
N MET A 997 -5.44 -22.50 31.20
CA MET A 997 -5.97 -21.87 32.44
C MET A 997 -7.12 -22.69 33.06
N GLN A 998 -6.84 -23.99 33.14
CA GLN A 998 -7.43 -25.02 34.00
C GLN A 998 -8.95 -25.27 33.88
N ALA A 999 -9.55 -25.02 32.71
CA ALA A 999 -10.94 -25.39 32.43
C ALA A 999 -11.16 -26.92 32.49
N ARG A 1000 -12.26 -27.32 33.13
CA ARG A 1000 -12.78 -28.70 33.18
C ARG A 1000 -13.19 -29.27 31.81
N GLN A 1001 -13.47 -28.41 30.83
CA GLN A 1001 -13.85 -28.78 29.48
C GLN A 1001 -12.98 -27.97 28.51
N ARG A 1002 -12.20 -28.64 27.66
CA ARG A 1002 -11.29 -28.05 26.68
C ARG A 1002 -11.63 -28.61 25.32
N HIS A 1003 -11.95 -27.73 24.38
CA HIS A 1003 -12.19 -28.13 23.01
C HIS A 1003 -11.99 -26.99 22.03
N GLY A 1004 -11.56 -27.32 20.82
CA GLY A 1004 -11.65 -26.42 19.68
C GLY A 1004 -13.10 -26.15 19.34
N ILE A 1005 -13.82 -27.20 18.96
CA ILE A 1005 -15.23 -27.13 18.58
C ILE A 1005 -16.02 -28.17 19.38
N PHE A 1006 -17.07 -27.74 20.07
CA PHE A 1006 -18.04 -28.61 20.73
C PHE A 1006 -19.41 -28.48 20.07
N VAL A 1007 -20.02 -29.61 19.75
CA VAL A 1007 -21.38 -29.70 19.23
C VAL A 1007 -22.19 -30.66 20.09
N GLY A 1008 -23.28 -30.15 20.66
CA GLY A 1008 -24.28 -30.92 21.42
C GLY A 1008 -25.20 -31.75 20.52
N GLY A 1009 -26.31 -32.24 21.05
CA GLY A 1009 -27.28 -33.02 20.27
C GLY A 1009 -27.96 -32.20 19.18
N ALA A 1010 -28.07 -32.77 17.98
CA ALA A 1010 -28.76 -32.14 16.84
C ALA A 1010 -29.27 -33.19 15.83
N LEU A 1011 -30.33 -32.86 15.08
CA LEU A 1011 -30.89 -33.72 14.04
C LEU A 1011 -29.99 -33.81 12.81
N THR A 1012 -29.44 -32.68 12.36
CA THR A 1012 -28.40 -32.63 11.32
C THR A 1012 -27.15 -31.90 11.82
N VAL A 1013 -25.98 -32.51 11.63
CA VAL A 1013 -24.69 -31.91 12.00
C VAL A 1013 -23.74 -31.88 10.81
N ARG A 1014 -23.15 -30.73 10.52
CA ARG A 1014 -22.03 -30.60 9.58
C ARG A 1014 -20.90 -29.85 10.25
N VAL A 1015 -19.77 -30.52 10.42
CA VAL A 1015 -18.51 -29.93 10.89
C VAL A 1015 -17.49 -30.15 9.77
N VAL A 1016 -17.30 -29.13 8.91
CA VAL A 1016 -16.56 -29.29 7.64
C VAL A 1016 -15.50 -28.21 7.45
N GLY A 1017 -14.28 -28.58 7.09
CA GLY A 1017 -13.27 -27.59 6.67
C GLY A 1017 -12.75 -26.71 7.80
N ASN A 1018 -12.89 -27.10 9.07
CA ASN A 1018 -12.42 -26.30 10.21
C ASN A 1018 -10.97 -26.63 10.55
N ARG A 1019 -10.23 -25.64 11.03
CA ARG A 1019 -8.85 -25.77 11.52
C ARG A 1019 -8.81 -25.44 13.00
N VAL A 1020 -8.38 -26.41 13.82
CA VAL A 1020 -8.21 -26.27 15.27
C VAL A 1020 -6.75 -26.51 15.62
N GLU A 1021 -6.11 -25.54 16.26
CA GLU A 1021 -4.68 -25.60 16.59
C GLU A 1021 -4.43 -25.25 18.05
N ASP A 1022 -3.56 -26.00 18.71
CA ASP A 1022 -2.92 -25.59 19.96
C ASP A 1022 -1.50 -25.13 19.64
N LEU A 1023 -1.27 -23.81 19.61
CA LEU A 1023 0.03 -23.24 19.24
C LEU A 1023 1.12 -23.48 20.28
N ALA A 1024 0.79 -23.95 21.48
CA ALA A 1024 1.79 -24.38 22.46
C ALA A 1024 2.46 -25.71 22.07
N PHE A 1025 1.99 -26.39 21.03
CA PHE A 1025 2.53 -27.66 20.56
C PHE A 1025 3.68 -27.47 19.55
N GLU A 1026 4.90 -27.86 19.93
CA GLU A 1026 6.08 -27.91 19.05
C GLU A 1026 6.38 -29.36 18.59
N PRO A 1027 6.27 -29.68 17.30
CA PRO A 1027 6.58 -31.02 16.78
C PRO A 1027 8.08 -31.32 16.85
N GLY A 1028 8.46 -32.50 17.35
CA GLY A 1028 9.83 -33.00 17.25
C GLY A 1028 10.85 -32.37 18.20
N ALA A 1029 10.45 -31.40 19.03
CA ALA A 1029 11.24 -31.03 20.19
C ALA A 1029 11.35 -32.27 21.10
N GLN A 1030 12.54 -32.86 21.21
CA GLN A 1030 12.88 -33.73 22.34
C GLN A 1030 12.91 -32.88 23.62
N VAL A 1031 11.75 -32.34 24.01
CA VAL A 1031 11.58 -31.85 25.36
C VAL A 1031 11.59 -33.11 26.20
N GLU A 1032 12.56 -33.24 27.11
CA GLU A 1032 12.66 -34.35 28.07
C GLU A 1032 11.38 -34.56 28.91
N ARG A 1033 10.32 -33.76 28.74
CA ARG A 1033 9.05 -33.83 29.48
C ARG A 1033 7.89 -33.30 28.63
N PRO A 1034 6.76 -34.01 28.53
CA PRO A 1034 5.50 -33.41 28.05
C PRO A 1034 5.01 -32.31 29.02
N PRO A 1035 4.13 -31.40 28.56
CA PRO A 1035 3.34 -30.52 29.42
C PRO A 1035 2.54 -31.34 30.46
N LEU A 1036 1.94 -30.67 31.45
CA LEU A 1036 1.07 -31.28 32.49
C LEU A 1036 0.41 -32.58 32.00
N PRO A 1037 0.69 -33.75 32.63
CA PRO A 1037 0.29 -35.03 32.08
C PRO A 1037 -1.23 -35.08 31.88
N VAL A 1038 -1.64 -35.13 30.62
CA VAL A 1038 -2.95 -35.63 30.14
C VAL A 1038 -4.17 -34.82 30.62
N VAL A 1039 -4.13 -33.50 30.47
CA VAL A 1039 -5.39 -32.74 30.46
C VAL A 1039 -6.02 -32.84 29.06
N ASP A 1040 -6.83 -33.87 28.83
CA ASP A 1040 -7.57 -34.13 27.58
C ASP A 1040 -8.08 -32.83 26.93
N CYS A 1041 -7.57 -32.51 25.75
CA CYS A 1041 -8.09 -31.44 24.90
C CYS A 1041 -8.59 -32.04 23.59
N ASP A 1042 -9.87 -31.85 23.30
CA ASP A 1042 -10.51 -32.39 22.10
C ASP A 1042 -10.44 -31.33 20.98
N GLY A 1043 -9.97 -31.68 19.77
CA GLY A 1043 -10.05 -30.79 18.61
C GLY A 1043 -11.50 -30.54 18.26
N LEU A 1044 -12.20 -31.61 17.92
CA LEU A 1044 -13.65 -31.64 17.71
C LEU A 1044 -14.31 -32.57 18.73
N ARG A 1045 -15.31 -32.08 19.47
CA ARG A 1045 -16.06 -32.85 20.46
C ARG A 1045 -17.55 -32.82 20.16
N LEU A 1046 -18.05 -33.94 19.68
CA LEU A 1046 -19.47 -34.19 19.48
C LEU A 1046 -19.96 -35.04 20.66
N TRP A 1047 -20.83 -34.46 21.51
CA TRP A 1047 -21.47 -35.18 22.60
C TRP A 1047 -22.96 -34.81 22.70
N GLY A 1048 -23.84 -35.75 22.38
CA GLY A 1048 -25.28 -35.54 22.46
C GLY A 1048 -26.07 -36.70 21.88
N HIS A 1049 -27.34 -36.45 21.55
CA HIS A 1049 -28.18 -37.39 20.80
C HIS A 1049 -28.30 -36.86 19.38
N TYR A 1050 -27.87 -37.65 18.40
CA TYR A 1050 -27.77 -37.23 17.00
C TYR A 1050 -28.82 -37.88 16.10
N GLY A 1051 -29.25 -37.14 15.08
CA GLY A 1051 -30.10 -37.67 14.02
C GLY A 1051 -29.36 -38.57 13.02
N PRO A 1052 -29.98 -38.87 11.85
CA PRO A 1052 -29.42 -39.74 10.83
C PRO A 1052 -28.34 -39.06 9.97
N LEU A 1053 -28.21 -37.73 9.98
CA LEU A 1053 -27.23 -37.00 9.17
C LEU A 1053 -26.17 -36.33 10.05
N VAL A 1054 -24.97 -36.91 10.07
CA VAL A 1054 -23.79 -36.35 10.75
C VAL A 1054 -22.62 -36.39 9.79
N GLN A 1055 -22.03 -35.23 9.48
CA GLN A 1055 -20.83 -35.11 8.66
C GLN A 1055 -19.72 -34.41 9.44
N VAL A 1056 -18.62 -35.11 9.67
CA VAL A 1056 -17.37 -34.55 10.20
C VAL A 1056 -16.26 -34.85 9.21
N ARG A 1057 -15.91 -33.88 8.35
CA ARG A 1057 -14.92 -34.10 7.29
C ARG A 1057 -14.07 -32.89 6.97
N GLU A 1058 -12.91 -33.13 6.36
CA GLU A 1058 -12.00 -32.08 5.88
C GLU A 1058 -11.53 -31.13 6.99
N ASN A 1059 -11.56 -31.56 8.25
CA ASN A 1059 -11.08 -30.74 9.37
C ASN A 1059 -9.61 -31.05 9.70
N LEU A 1060 -8.88 -30.05 10.19
CA LEU A 1060 -7.53 -30.18 10.72
C LEU A 1060 -7.55 -29.98 12.24
N ALA A 1061 -7.03 -30.95 12.99
CA ALA A 1061 -6.79 -30.86 14.43
C ALA A 1061 -5.28 -31.00 14.71
N TYR A 1062 -4.64 -29.92 15.16
CA TYR A 1062 -3.20 -29.82 15.36
C TYR A 1062 -2.87 -29.50 16.83
N GLY A 1063 -1.94 -30.24 17.43
CA GLY A 1063 -1.44 -30.06 18.81
C GLY A 1063 -2.36 -30.54 19.93
N VAL A 1064 -3.62 -30.86 19.64
CA VAL A 1064 -4.60 -31.35 20.63
C VAL A 1064 -4.43 -32.82 20.98
N THR A 1065 -4.93 -33.24 22.15
CA THR A 1065 -4.81 -34.64 22.64
C THR A 1065 -5.71 -35.60 21.89
N VAL A 1066 -6.93 -35.17 21.51
CA VAL A 1066 -7.86 -36.00 20.75
C VAL A 1066 -8.29 -35.24 19.51
N GLY A 1067 -8.09 -35.79 18.32
CA GLY A 1067 -8.49 -35.13 17.07
C GLY A 1067 -10.01 -34.94 17.00
N VAL A 1068 -10.75 -36.04 17.00
CA VAL A 1068 -12.21 -36.07 17.03
C VAL A 1068 -12.70 -36.99 18.14
N ARG A 1069 -13.58 -36.49 19.01
CA ARG A 1069 -14.32 -37.27 19.99
C ARG A 1069 -15.79 -37.26 19.64
N PHE A 1070 -16.33 -38.42 19.28
CA PHE A 1070 -17.74 -38.59 18.94
C PHE A 1070 -18.41 -39.54 19.94
N THR A 1071 -19.29 -38.98 20.77
CA THR A 1071 -20.05 -39.72 21.77
C THR A 1071 -21.53 -39.51 21.53
N ASP A 1072 -22.17 -40.51 20.90
CA ASP A 1072 -23.63 -40.60 20.90
C ASP A 1072 -24.10 -41.10 22.27
N THR A 1073 -25.11 -40.45 22.81
CA THR A 1073 -25.74 -40.83 24.09
C THR A 1073 -27.10 -41.49 23.87
N ALA A 1074 -27.49 -41.67 22.61
CA ALA A 1074 -28.67 -42.45 22.24
C ALA A 1074 -28.49 -43.93 22.62
N PRO A 1075 -29.56 -44.64 23.00
CA PRO A 1075 -29.53 -46.10 23.01
C PRO A 1075 -29.29 -46.62 21.57
N PRO A 1076 -28.50 -47.69 21.40
CA PRO A 1076 -28.15 -48.22 20.08
C PRO A 1076 -29.42 -48.57 19.29
N PRO A 1077 -29.47 -48.24 17.98
CA PRO A 1077 -30.68 -48.43 17.19
C PRO A 1077 -31.06 -49.91 17.09
N ALA A 1078 -32.32 -50.24 17.41
CA ALA A 1078 -32.91 -51.51 17.02
C ALA A 1078 -33.01 -51.54 15.48
N ALA A 1079 -32.27 -52.44 14.83
CA ALA A 1079 -32.13 -52.64 13.38
C ALA A 1079 -33.22 -51.95 12.51
N GLY A 1080 -32.80 -50.95 11.72
CA GLY A 1080 -33.63 -50.17 10.78
C GLY A 1080 -32.77 -49.35 9.80
N PRO A 1081 -33.34 -48.77 8.73
CA PRO A 1081 -32.59 -48.42 7.53
C PRO A 1081 -31.79 -47.11 7.64
N HIS A 1082 -30.55 -47.19 7.15
CA HIS A 1082 -29.59 -46.16 6.69
C HIS A 1082 -29.49 -44.84 7.49
N ASP A 1083 -28.60 -44.82 8.50
CA ASP A 1083 -28.01 -43.60 9.03
C ASP A 1083 -26.82 -43.16 8.15
N ALA A 1084 -26.81 -41.92 7.68
CA ALA A 1084 -25.71 -41.30 6.92
C ALA A 1084 -24.80 -40.51 7.88
N ARG A 1085 -24.07 -41.26 8.71
CA ARG A 1085 -23.11 -40.72 9.68
C ARG A 1085 -21.69 -40.98 9.17
N THR A 1086 -20.92 -39.92 8.99
CA THR A 1086 -19.56 -40.01 8.41
C THR A 1086 -18.58 -39.16 9.21
N VAL A 1087 -17.49 -39.80 9.62
CA VAL A 1087 -16.28 -39.14 10.10
C VAL A 1087 -15.16 -39.59 9.17
N ALA A 1088 -14.77 -38.74 8.22
CA ALA A 1088 -13.83 -39.08 7.15
C ALA A 1088 -12.96 -37.87 6.78
N ASP A 1089 -11.80 -38.09 6.16
CA ASP A 1089 -10.96 -37.03 5.60
C ASP A 1089 -10.56 -35.92 6.59
N ASN A 1090 -10.42 -36.24 7.89
CA ASN A 1090 -9.93 -35.31 8.90
C ASN A 1090 -8.43 -35.55 9.14
N ALA A 1091 -7.65 -34.49 9.14
CA ALA A 1091 -6.22 -34.51 9.45
C ALA A 1091 -5.99 -34.31 10.96
N TYR A 1092 -5.10 -35.11 11.53
CA TYR A 1092 -4.72 -35.00 12.94
C TYR A 1092 -3.20 -35.09 13.10
N VAL A 1093 -2.64 -34.14 13.86
CA VAL A 1093 -1.24 -34.15 14.29
C VAL A 1093 -1.21 -33.74 15.75
N GLY A 1094 -0.91 -34.66 16.66
CA GLY A 1094 -0.91 -34.36 18.10
C GLY A 1094 -0.42 -35.52 18.96
N PRO A 1095 -0.28 -35.30 20.28
CA PRO A 1095 0.34 -36.27 21.20
C PRO A 1095 -0.56 -37.43 21.63
N GLY A 1096 -1.87 -37.42 21.36
CA GLY A 1096 -2.81 -38.47 21.74
C GLY A 1096 -3.50 -39.16 20.55
N THR A 1097 -4.80 -39.41 20.64
CA THR A 1097 -5.54 -40.27 19.70
C THR A 1097 -6.27 -39.47 18.61
N PRO A 1098 -6.18 -39.86 17.31
CA PRO A 1098 -6.87 -39.15 16.25
C PRO A 1098 -8.40 -39.19 16.35
N LEU A 1099 -8.98 -40.31 16.80
CA LEU A 1099 -10.43 -40.52 16.88
C LEU A 1099 -10.80 -41.36 18.12
N ILE A 1100 -11.79 -40.88 18.88
CA ILE A 1100 -12.50 -41.66 19.91
C ILE A 1100 -13.98 -41.66 19.53
N ALA A 1101 -14.55 -42.84 19.26
CA ALA A 1101 -15.97 -43.00 18.97
C ALA A 1101 -16.58 -44.03 19.93
N THR A 1102 -17.68 -43.68 20.59
CA THR A 1102 -18.48 -44.61 21.42
C THR A 1102 -19.82 -44.91 20.72
N PRO A 1103 -20.35 -46.14 20.85
CA PRO A 1103 -21.47 -46.66 20.06
C PRO A 1103 -22.79 -45.92 20.24
#